data_AF-U4UQY1-F1
#
_entry.id   AF-U4UQY1-F1
#
_cell.length_a   1.000
_cell.length_b   1.000
_cell.length_c   1.000
_cell.angle_alpha   90.00
_cell.angle_beta   90.00
_cell.angle_gamma   90.00
#
_symmetry.space_group_name_H-M   'P 1'
#
loop_
_entity.id
_entity.type
_entity.pdbx_description
1 polymer ?
#
loop_
_entity_poly.entity_id
_entity_poly.type
_entity_poly.pdbx_seq_one_letter_code
_entity_poly.pdbx_strand_id
1 'polypeptide(L)'
;MILRLTLGICLFLAAACVNGDDHFEIPYPANCSTRTLCSEHRIRRPDWNELYNAAFLNADDGILQFDLTNGAGSKLIMKISGVVDNRFRVIIEEPDLHRYRIQFCLEKEPETNEEHTSGIFVHNGAEMWVEIDTDEMSAYFMVDAGLLDLFVLMGPTLPKTVRQYTDLTGKPHLPQLWALGHHQSRWAYNNTEDVKDIIGKFDEYRFPMDVLWLDIEYTADRKWFTWNTTSFPDPIALLDWVEEQGHRKLVPISESNIKVDPEYKIYDDCLRNDYFINNANGTPFVSVCWAGDVSWIDFLNPEAREYYAQLHLYENFPSTSTLGGYWNDMNEPALFDNTYERTIPSEAVQYGNVKHRDVHNMYGLHQVMTTHQGLMNRDEGNLRPFLLSRSIFAGSQRYTAKWNGDTVCTFEYLRILVPMTISSNLAGLVFYGGDVPGFFGKPTDELASRWYQVSKDILVANVYFSEATSLRVYLPGENEFWYQATGPSGVFEGGHWYTIPVDISFTPVFYRSGSIIARKPRVGRTTADIKDDPHELHVVVDDDGFAETRVYIDDFESFEYLNEKKYLYVNIEWDDETQMGTVTPIDGASDSSKFTFEIESVIIYRNNEQRQFEYQETIRTKVEPMETLRSMGLDELSIKIFSVQVATKRVCSRTKPIDNRLSANTMALLEERRQADRHADGYKALNKTIRKEIRKDLRNHNTQLVHRTIAENTSMRVLRSRMARRKTQKKRTKAPGEDKVTTEMLKMRGEPLEKALLILLNKCL
;
A
#
# COMPACT_ATOMS: atom_id res chain seq x y z
N MET A 1 -29.85 -9.55 9.69
CA MET A 1 -28.57 -9.59 8.95
C MET A 1 -28.58 -8.35 8.07
N ILE A 2 -27.99 -7.20 8.40
CA ILE A 2 -26.63 -6.84 8.87
C ILE A 2 -25.56 -7.02 7.78
N LEU A 3 -25.12 -5.88 7.20
CA LEU A 3 -23.91 -5.57 6.39
C LEU A 3 -23.85 -6.18 4.96
N ARG A 4 -23.37 -5.49 3.90
CA ARG A 4 -22.26 -4.51 3.81
C ARG A 4 -22.47 -3.36 2.80
N LEU A 5 -22.14 -2.15 3.26
CA LEU A 5 -21.71 -0.98 2.47
C LEU A 5 -20.27 -1.15 1.99
N THR A 6 -19.89 -0.52 0.86
CA THR A 6 -18.57 0.13 0.75
C THR A 6 -18.65 1.40 -0.12
N LEU A 7 -18.16 2.52 0.42
CA LEU A 7 -18.20 3.88 -0.12
C LEU A 7 -16.75 4.37 -0.41
N GLY A 8 -16.55 5.07 -1.55
CA GLY A 8 -15.69 6.26 -1.67
C GLY A 8 -14.22 6.15 -2.11
N ILE A 9 -13.94 6.30 -3.41
CA ILE A 9 -13.14 7.36 -4.12
C ILE A 9 -13.24 7.04 -5.62
N CYS A 10 -13.73 8.01 -6.42
CA CYS A 10 -13.92 8.08 -7.90
C CYS A 10 -13.69 6.85 -8.82
N LEU A 11 -14.14 5.65 -8.41
CA LEU A 11 -14.41 4.47 -9.21
C LEU A 11 -15.54 3.62 -8.59
N PHE A 12 -16.76 3.76 -9.09
CA PHE A 12 -17.99 3.33 -8.39
C PHE A 12 -18.52 1.89 -8.49
N LEU A 13 -17.67 0.86 -8.37
CA LEU A 13 -17.92 -0.61 -8.44
C LEU A 13 -19.26 -1.17 -7.83
N ALA A 14 -20.30 -1.47 -8.65
CA ALA A 14 -21.61 -2.05 -8.30
C ALA A 14 -21.90 -3.51 -8.77
N ALA A 15 -22.42 -4.32 -7.84
CA ALA A 15 -22.71 -5.76 -7.96
C ALA A 15 -24.21 -6.15 -7.98
N ALA A 16 -24.78 -6.51 -9.14
CA ALA A 16 -25.80 -7.57 -9.29
C ALA A 16 -25.59 -8.64 -10.44
N CYS A 17 -25.54 -9.91 -10.07
CA CYS A 17 -26.09 -11.16 -10.65
C CYS A 17 -26.20 -11.50 -12.18
N VAL A 18 -25.44 -12.52 -12.64
CA VAL A 18 -25.78 -13.71 -13.52
C VAL A 18 -25.11 -13.99 -14.89
N ASN A 19 -24.68 -15.26 -15.02
CA ASN A 19 -24.29 -16.12 -16.18
C ASN A 19 -25.08 -15.90 -17.48
N GLY A 20 -24.54 -16.12 -18.69
CA GLY A 20 -23.36 -16.92 -19.07
C GLY A 20 -23.75 -18.24 -19.72
N ASP A 21 -24.31 -18.20 -20.93
CA ASP A 21 -23.85 -18.94 -22.13
C ASP A 21 -24.90 -18.96 -23.25
N ASP A 22 -24.37 -19.12 -24.48
CA ASP A 22 -25.02 -19.29 -25.78
C ASP A 22 -25.44 -18.02 -26.55
N HIS A 23 -24.58 -17.68 -27.54
CA HIS A 23 -24.89 -16.98 -28.79
C HIS A 23 -25.86 -15.78 -28.73
N PHE A 24 -25.37 -14.59 -28.41
CA PHE A 24 -26.07 -13.35 -28.75
C PHE A 24 -25.73 -12.91 -30.17
N GLU A 25 -26.49 -13.40 -31.16
CA GLU A 25 -26.77 -12.61 -32.35
C GLU A 25 -27.49 -11.34 -31.88
N ILE A 26 -26.85 -10.18 -32.00
CA ILE A 26 -27.56 -8.90 -31.95
C ILE A 26 -28.50 -8.92 -33.16
N PRO A 27 -29.83 -8.91 -32.99
CA PRO A 27 -30.69 -8.68 -34.14
C PRO A 27 -30.38 -7.26 -34.60
N TYR A 28 -29.83 -7.13 -35.80
CA TYR A 28 -29.87 -5.88 -36.55
C TYR A 28 -31.27 -5.29 -36.36
N PRO A 29 -31.42 -4.03 -35.90
CA PRO A 29 -32.73 -3.46 -35.65
C PRO A 29 -33.39 -3.14 -37.01
N ALA A 30 -33.99 -4.17 -37.60
CA ALA A 30 -34.91 -4.06 -38.73
C ALA A 30 -36.26 -3.53 -38.20
N ASN A 31 -36.25 -2.25 -37.77
CA ASN A 31 -37.34 -1.33 -37.46
C ASN A 31 -37.05 -0.49 -36.20
N CYS A 32 -36.07 0.42 -36.28
CA CYS A 32 -36.03 1.61 -35.42
C CYS A 32 -37.11 2.63 -35.85
N SER A 33 -38.39 2.22 -35.84
CA SER A 33 -39.54 3.08 -36.12
C SER A 33 -40.43 3.35 -34.91
N THR A 34 -40.02 2.96 -33.69
CA THR A 34 -40.75 3.30 -32.46
C THR A 34 -39.82 3.90 -31.40
N ARG A 35 -39.98 5.22 -31.23
CA ARG A 35 -39.46 6.06 -30.15
C ARG A 35 -39.90 5.51 -28.79
N THR A 36 -39.03 4.83 -28.06
CA THR A 36 -39.12 4.78 -26.59
C THR A 36 -37.75 4.50 -25.96
N LEU A 37 -36.76 5.32 -26.28
CA LEU A 37 -35.68 5.59 -25.33
C LEU A 37 -36.31 6.48 -24.25
N CYS A 38 -36.39 5.99 -23.01
CA CYS A 38 -37.01 6.60 -21.84
C CYS A 38 -37.19 8.12 -21.91
N SER A 39 -38.45 8.58 -21.93
CA SER A 39 -38.82 10.00 -21.97
C SER A 39 -38.61 10.75 -20.64
N GLU A 40 -37.87 10.20 -19.69
CA GLU A 40 -37.59 10.86 -18.40
C GLU A 40 -36.15 10.59 -17.92
N HIS A 41 -35.17 11.29 -18.47
CA HIS A 41 -33.90 11.52 -17.76
C HIS A 41 -34.04 12.78 -16.89
N ARG A 42 -33.97 12.64 -15.57
CA ARG A 42 -34.11 13.75 -14.62
C ARG A 42 -32.73 14.18 -14.10
N ILE A 43 -32.16 15.23 -14.67
CA ILE A 43 -31.03 15.97 -14.07
C ILE A 43 -31.64 17.00 -13.12
N ARG A 44 -31.28 16.97 -11.83
CA ARG A 44 -31.79 17.89 -10.80
C ARG A 44 -30.68 18.83 -10.31
N ARG A 45 -30.95 20.14 -10.31
CA ARG A 45 -30.19 21.15 -9.57
C ARG A 45 -30.66 21.18 -8.09
N PRO A 46 -29.77 21.24 -7.10
CA PRO A 46 -30.19 21.28 -5.69
C PRO A 46 -30.91 22.58 -5.30
N ASP A 47 -30.59 23.70 -5.96
CA ASP A 47 -31.11 25.03 -5.56
C ASP A 47 -32.26 25.51 -6.46
N TRP A 48 -32.49 24.80 -7.57
CA TRP A 48 -33.49 25.10 -8.60
C TRP A 48 -34.07 23.76 -9.09
N ASN A 49 -35.33 23.45 -8.76
CA ASN A 49 -36.05 22.27 -9.25
C ASN A 49 -36.40 22.39 -10.75
N GLU A 50 -35.42 22.61 -11.62
CA GLU A 50 -35.62 22.73 -13.05
C GLU A 50 -35.41 21.38 -13.74
N LEU A 51 -36.45 20.90 -14.39
CA LEU A 51 -36.43 19.70 -15.23
C LEU A 51 -36.02 20.08 -16.65
N TYR A 52 -35.08 19.33 -17.21
CA TYR A 52 -34.67 19.46 -18.60
C TYR A 52 -35.37 18.41 -19.47
N ASN A 53 -35.95 18.83 -20.58
CA ASN A 53 -36.43 17.94 -21.62
C ASN A 53 -35.28 17.63 -22.58
N ALA A 54 -35.06 16.35 -22.88
CA ALA A 54 -34.06 15.92 -23.84
C ALA A 54 -34.67 15.78 -25.25
N ALA A 55 -34.05 16.45 -26.23
CA ALA A 55 -34.35 16.30 -27.64
C ALA A 55 -33.12 15.73 -28.36
N PHE A 56 -33.28 14.58 -29.01
CA PHE A 56 -32.21 14.02 -29.84
C PHE A 56 -31.87 14.97 -31.00
N LEU A 57 -30.58 15.26 -31.18
CA LEU A 57 -30.07 16.13 -32.22
C LEU A 57 -29.59 15.32 -33.44
N ASN A 58 -28.55 14.54 -33.24
CA ASN A 58 -27.87 13.75 -34.27
C ASN A 58 -27.09 12.59 -33.64
N ALA A 59 -26.67 11.67 -34.50
CA ALA A 59 -25.74 10.61 -34.17
C ALA A 59 -24.61 10.65 -35.20
N ASP A 60 -23.39 10.96 -34.75
CA ASP A 60 -22.19 11.03 -35.58
C ASP A 60 -21.07 10.22 -34.93
N ASP A 61 -20.36 9.41 -35.71
CA ASP A 61 -19.21 8.59 -35.28
C ASP A 61 -19.44 7.76 -33.99
N GLY A 62 -20.65 7.24 -33.82
CA GLY A 62 -21.02 6.44 -32.65
C GLY A 62 -21.27 7.26 -31.38
N ILE A 63 -21.47 8.58 -31.48
CA ILE A 63 -21.86 9.46 -30.38
C ILE A 63 -23.28 9.97 -30.62
N LEU A 64 -24.17 9.76 -29.64
CA LEU A 64 -25.52 10.31 -29.60
C LEU A 64 -25.50 11.68 -28.93
N GLN A 65 -26.06 12.69 -29.58
CA GLN A 65 -26.15 14.04 -29.03
C GLN A 65 -27.59 14.42 -28.71
N PHE A 66 -27.79 15.06 -27.56
CA PHE A 66 -29.07 15.52 -27.06
C PHE A 66 -29.00 16.98 -26.66
N ASP A 67 -29.98 17.76 -27.11
CA ASP A 67 -30.28 19.10 -26.59
C ASP A 67 -31.12 18.95 -25.33
N LEU A 68 -30.62 19.45 -24.21
CA LEU A 68 -31.35 19.49 -22.95
C LEU A 68 -31.88 20.92 -22.76
N THR A 69 -33.20 21.09 -22.73
CA THR A 69 -33.83 22.41 -22.53
C THR A 69 -34.73 22.42 -21.31
N ASN A 70 -34.53 23.37 -20.38
CA ASN A 70 -35.41 23.55 -19.22
C ASN A 70 -36.60 24.49 -19.53
N GLY A 71 -37.54 24.60 -18.59
CA GLY A 71 -38.67 25.52 -18.69
C GLY A 71 -38.32 27.01 -18.74
N ALA A 72 -37.08 27.39 -18.39
CA ALA A 72 -36.55 28.74 -18.44
C ALA A 72 -35.82 29.08 -19.76
N GLY A 73 -35.66 28.11 -20.66
CA GLY A 73 -34.98 28.27 -21.96
C GLY A 73 -33.45 28.09 -21.93
N SER A 74 -32.86 27.70 -20.80
CA SER A 74 -31.45 27.29 -20.73
C SER A 74 -31.23 26.01 -21.54
N LYS A 75 -30.12 25.96 -22.27
CA LYS A 75 -29.76 24.84 -23.14
C LYS A 75 -28.43 24.23 -22.73
N LEU A 76 -28.39 22.90 -22.70
CA LEU A 76 -27.17 22.11 -22.51
C LEU A 76 -27.05 21.10 -23.65
N ILE A 77 -25.83 20.68 -23.93
CA ILE A 77 -25.57 19.61 -24.88
C ILE A 77 -25.05 18.41 -24.11
N MET A 78 -25.76 17.28 -24.21
CA MET A 78 -25.32 16.00 -23.69
C MET A 78 -24.87 15.11 -24.86
N LYS A 79 -23.67 14.54 -24.75
CA LYS A 79 -23.11 13.59 -25.72
C LYS A 79 -22.86 12.26 -25.02
N ILE A 80 -23.34 11.17 -25.61
CA ILE A 80 -23.19 9.81 -25.09
C ILE A 80 -22.51 8.95 -26.16
N SER A 81 -21.38 8.32 -25.83
CA SER A 81 -20.73 7.39 -26.75
C SER A 81 -21.48 6.05 -26.83
N GLY A 82 -21.31 5.33 -27.93
CA GLY A 82 -21.62 3.91 -28.01
C GLY A 82 -20.85 3.10 -26.96
N VAL A 83 -21.36 1.90 -26.67
CA VAL A 83 -20.69 0.96 -25.77
C VAL A 83 -19.49 0.32 -26.48
N VAL A 84 -18.30 0.47 -25.91
CA VAL A 84 -17.06 -0.13 -26.40
C VAL A 84 -16.35 -0.77 -25.20
N ASP A 85 -15.95 -2.03 -25.31
CA ASP A 85 -15.28 -2.79 -24.22
C ASP A 85 -16.03 -2.74 -22.87
N ASN A 86 -17.36 -2.85 -22.93
CA ASN A 86 -18.25 -2.72 -21.77
C ASN A 86 -18.11 -1.39 -21.00
N ARG A 87 -17.79 -0.30 -21.71
CA ARG A 87 -17.81 1.07 -21.18
C ARG A 87 -18.58 2.00 -22.11
N PHE A 88 -19.09 3.09 -21.57
CA PHE A 88 -19.53 4.24 -22.37
C PHE A 88 -19.19 5.56 -21.66
N ARG A 89 -19.16 6.65 -22.43
CA ARG A 89 -18.78 7.99 -21.98
C ARG A 89 -19.98 8.92 -22.09
N VAL A 90 -20.16 9.78 -21.10
CA VAL A 90 -21.17 10.83 -21.04
C VAL A 90 -20.45 12.15 -20.86
N ILE A 91 -20.68 13.09 -21.77
CA ILE A 91 -20.15 14.46 -21.70
C ILE A 91 -21.34 15.40 -21.62
N ILE A 92 -21.33 16.31 -20.65
CA ILE A 92 -22.28 17.41 -20.59
C ILE A 92 -21.50 18.72 -20.79
N GLU A 93 -21.81 19.42 -21.88
CA GLU A 93 -21.27 20.73 -22.20
C GLU A 93 -22.21 21.80 -21.64
N GLU A 94 -21.76 22.49 -20.59
CA GLU A 94 -22.47 23.64 -20.03
C GLU A 94 -21.66 24.93 -20.18
N PRO A 95 -22.31 26.06 -20.52
CA PRO A 95 -21.63 27.34 -20.60
C PRO A 95 -21.40 28.01 -19.23
N ASP A 96 -22.13 27.66 -18.14
CA ASP A 96 -22.13 28.54 -16.94
C ASP A 96 -22.33 27.92 -15.52
N LEU A 97 -22.56 26.61 -15.26
CA LEU A 97 -22.81 26.10 -13.87
C LEU A 97 -22.28 24.67 -13.55
N HIS A 98 -22.28 24.31 -12.24
CA HIS A 98 -21.33 23.34 -11.62
C HIS A 98 -21.94 22.20 -10.77
N ARG A 99 -23.25 21.88 -10.88
CA ARG A 99 -23.89 20.84 -10.02
C ARG A 99 -24.78 19.88 -10.80
N TYR A 100 -24.46 18.58 -10.74
CA TYR A 100 -25.20 17.53 -11.45
C TYR A 100 -25.67 16.41 -10.51
N ARG A 101 -26.98 16.13 -10.54
CA ARG A 101 -27.52 14.86 -10.04
C ARG A 101 -27.60 13.87 -11.19
N ILE A 102 -26.82 12.79 -11.11
CA ILE A 102 -26.93 11.66 -12.04
C ILE A 102 -27.64 10.54 -11.29
N GLN A 103 -28.93 10.38 -11.58
CA GLN A 103 -29.69 9.24 -11.08
C GLN A 103 -29.69 8.16 -12.15
N PHE A 104 -28.96 7.07 -11.92
CA PHE A 104 -29.03 5.91 -12.80
C PHE A 104 -30.37 5.20 -12.59
N CYS A 105 -31.30 5.39 -13.53
CA CYS A 105 -32.40 4.46 -13.72
C CYS A 105 -31.88 3.28 -14.54
N LEU A 106 -31.06 2.42 -13.95
CA LEU A 106 -31.03 1.03 -14.40
C LEU A 106 -32.34 0.44 -13.89
N GLU A 107 -33.37 0.41 -14.75
CA GLU A 107 -34.60 -0.30 -14.44
C GLU A 107 -34.23 -1.73 -14.05
N LYS A 108 -34.65 -2.11 -12.84
CA LYS A 108 -34.44 -3.43 -12.28
C LYS A 108 -35.21 -4.45 -13.10
N GLU A 109 -34.55 -5.33 -13.86
CA GLU A 109 -35.01 -6.70 -14.18
C GLU A 109 -33.84 -7.56 -14.70
N PRO A 110 -33.81 -8.91 -14.53
CA PRO A 110 -34.70 -9.80 -13.76
C PRO A 110 -33.96 -10.52 -12.60
N GLU A 111 -34.72 -11.34 -11.86
CA GLU A 111 -34.30 -12.15 -10.70
C GLU A 111 -33.16 -13.13 -11.02
N THR A 112 -31.94 -12.73 -10.72
CA THR A 112 -30.78 -13.60 -10.86
C THR A 112 -29.89 -13.44 -9.61
N ASN A 113 -28.97 -14.37 -9.31
CA ASN A 113 -28.38 -14.58 -7.95
C ASN A 113 -26.82 -14.43 -7.79
N GLU A 114 -26.05 -13.86 -8.74
CA GLU A 114 -24.57 -13.70 -8.62
C GLU A 114 -24.06 -12.30 -8.18
N GLU A 115 -22.76 -12.03 -8.03
CA GLU A 115 -22.33 -10.71 -7.53
C GLU A 115 -22.31 -9.59 -8.57
N HIS A 116 -21.51 -9.48 -9.62
CA HIS A 116 -21.36 -8.29 -10.51
C HIS A 116 -20.55 -7.14 -9.87
N THR A 117 -20.27 -6.06 -10.60
CA THR A 117 -19.08 -5.18 -10.52
C THR A 117 -19.22 -3.94 -11.44
N SER A 118 -19.39 -2.67 -11.08
CA SER A 118 -19.51 -1.56 -12.08
C SER A 118 -19.03 -0.20 -11.62
N GLY A 119 -18.19 0.56 -12.31
CA GLY A 119 -17.59 1.81 -11.84
C GLY A 119 -18.12 3.08 -12.52
N ILE A 120 -17.91 4.22 -11.87
CA ILE A 120 -18.00 5.57 -12.45
C ILE A 120 -16.66 6.26 -12.27
N PHE A 121 -16.09 6.78 -13.36
CA PHE A 121 -14.92 7.64 -13.35
C PHE A 121 -15.27 9.02 -13.90
N VAL A 122 -15.08 10.07 -13.11
CA VAL A 122 -15.25 11.47 -13.54
C VAL A 122 -13.88 12.04 -13.89
N HIS A 123 -13.66 12.34 -15.16
CA HIS A 123 -12.41 12.83 -15.70
C HIS A 123 -12.42 14.37 -15.74
N ASN A 124 -12.15 15.00 -14.60
CA ASN A 124 -12.12 16.46 -14.47
C ASN A 124 -11.01 16.88 -13.48
N GLY A 125 -10.17 17.84 -13.89
CA GLY A 125 -9.02 18.34 -13.13
C GLY A 125 -9.32 19.47 -12.15
N ALA A 126 -10.56 19.98 -12.14
CA ALA A 126 -11.01 21.00 -11.21
C ALA A 126 -11.33 20.42 -9.83
N GLU A 127 -11.62 21.31 -8.88
CA GLU A 127 -12.16 20.93 -7.57
C GLU A 127 -13.48 20.16 -7.75
N MET A 128 -13.63 19.06 -7.01
CA MET A 128 -14.76 18.15 -7.14
C MET A 128 -15.32 17.75 -5.79
N TRP A 129 -16.64 17.83 -5.66
CA TRP A 129 -17.39 17.39 -4.49
C TRP A 129 -18.26 16.19 -4.84
N VAL A 130 -18.30 15.21 -3.93
CA VAL A 130 -19.11 13.99 -4.07
C VAL A 130 -19.97 13.79 -2.83
N GLU A 131 -21.29 13.84 -2.99
CA GLU A 131 -22.23 13.46 -1.94
C GLU A 131 -22.80 12.08 -2.22
N ILE A 132 -22.99 11.28 -1.17
CA ILE A 132 -23.42 9.89 -1.33
C ILE A 132 -24.58 9.63 -0.38
N ASP A 133 -25.68 9.15 -0.95
CA ASP A 133 -26.88 8.74 -0.24
C ASP A 133 -26.93 7.21 -0.21
N THR A 134 -26.80 6.65 0.99
CA THR A 134 -26.78 5.20 1.22
C THR A 134 -28.16 4.59 1.32
N ASP A 135 -29.21 5.40 1.50
CA ASP A 135 -30.59 4.91 1.54
C ASP A 135 -31.14 4.75 0.12
N GLU A 136 -30.86 5.73 -0.75
CA GLU A 136 -31.20 5.67 -2.19
C GLU A 136 -30.14 4.95 -3.04
N MET A 137 -28.97 4.62 -2.47
CA MET A 137 -27.79 4.10 -3.19
C MET A 137 -27.43 4.98 -4.39
N SER A 138 -27.32 6.29 -4.16
CA SER A 138 -27.05 7.30 -5.20
C SER A 138 -25.86 8.18 -4.85
N ALA A 139 -25.26 8.80 -5.88
CA ALA A 139 -24.15 9.73 -5.72
C ALA A 139 -24.39 11.01 -6.54
N TYR A 140 -23.92 12.14 -6.02
CA TYR A 140 -24.01 13.46 -6.63
C TYR A 140 -22.60 13.98 -6.89
N PHE A 141 -22.31 14.36 -8.14
CA PHE A 141 -21.01 14.87 -8.54
C PHE A 141 -21.12 16.35 -8.88
N MET A 142 -20.23 17.15 -8.31
CA MET A 142 -20.16 18.60 -8.53
C MET A 142 -18.71 18.95 -8.87
N VAL A 143 -18.50 19.67 -9.97
CA VAL A 143 -17.17 20.07 -10.45
C VAL A 143 -17.14 21.58 -10.60
N ASP A 144 -16.12 22.24 -10.04
CA ASP A 144 -16.05 23.72 -9.98
C ASP A 144 -15.76 24.38 -11.34
N ALA A 145 -15.19 23.64 -12.28
CA ALA A 145 -14.91 24.14 -13.61
C ALA A 145 -14.78 23.01 -14.64
N GLY A 146 -14.72 23.38 -15.92
CA GLY A 146 -14.58 22.46 -17.04
C GLY A 146 -15.86 21.69 -17.38
N LEU A 147 -15.72 20.64 -18.18
CA LEU A 147 -16.83 19.79 -18.60
C LEU A 147 -17.12 18.71 -17.55
N LEU A 148 -18.38 18.31 -17.41
CA LEU A 148 -18.67 17.02 -16.79
C LEU A 148 -18.39 15.92 -17.82
N ASP A 149 -17.25 15.26 -17.67
CA ASP A 149 -16.81 14.14 -18.50
C ASP A 149 -16.75 12.87 -17.65
N LEU A 150 -17.68 11.95 -17.90
CA LEU A 150 -17.91 10.76 -17.07
C LEU A 150 -17.84 9.48 -17.88
N PHE A 151 -17.17 8.47 -17.33
CA PHE A 151 -17.11 7.12 -17.86
C PHE A 151 -17.87 6.16 -16.95
N VAL A 152 -18.73 5.34 -17.55
CA VAL A 152 -19.41 4.22 -16.88
C VAL A 152 -18.71 2.92 -17.25
N LEU A 153 -18.26 2.18 -16.24
CA LEU A 153 -17.47 0.95 -16.35
C LEU A 153 -18.36 -0.23 -15.94
N MET A 154 -18.82 -1.06 -16.87
CA MET A 154 -19.88 -2.03 -16.54
C MET A 154 -19.40 -3.33 -15.85
N GLY A 155 -18.08 -3.59 -15.76
CA GLY A 155 -17.48 -4.80 -15.19
C GLY A 155 -17.73 -6.09 -15.98
N PRO A 156 -18.24 -7.19 -15.39
CA PRO A 156 -19.03 -7.27 -14.15
C PRO A 156 -18.27 -7.72 -12.90
N THR A 157 -16.95 -7.79 -12.84
CA THR A 157 -16.28 -8.19 -11.58
C THR A 157 -15.36 -7.08 -11.10
N LEU A 158 -15.08 -7.02 -9.81
CA LEU A 158 -14.13 -6.07 -9.25
C LEU A 158 -12.82 -6.00 -10.08
N PRO A 159 -12.16 -7.12 -10.43
CA PRO A 159 -10.99 -7.08 -11.31
C PRO A 159 -11.28 -6.55 -12.72
N LYS A 160 -12.42 -6.90 -13.34
CA LYS A 160 -12.77 -6.42 -14.68
C LYS A 160 -13.00 -4.91 -14.69
N THR A 161 -13.71 -4.37 -13.70
CA THR A 161 -13.99 -2.95 -13.65
C THR A 161 -12.75 -2.12 -13.31
N VAL A 162 -11.88 -2.59 -12.41
CA VAL A 162 -10.58 -1.94 -12.17
C VAL A 162 -9.73 -1.98 -13.46
N ARG A 163 -9.74 -3.10 -14.20
CA ARG A 163 -9.06 -3.17 -15.52
C ARG A 163 -9.60 -2.14 -16.49
N GLN A 164 -10.93 -2.01 -16.63
CA GLN A 164 -11.56 -1.00 -17.49
C GLN A 164 -11.08 0.42 -17.15
N TYR A 165 -10.88 0.74 -15.87
CA TYR A 165 -10.29 2.02 -15.46
C TYR A 165 -8.82 2.16 -15.84
N THR A 166 -7.99 1.13 -15.59
CA THR A 166 -6.58 1.16 -15.97
C THR A 166 -6.34 1.09 -17.48
N ASP A 167 -7.30 0.59 -18.26
CA ASP A 167 -7.23 0.64 -19.72
C ASP A 167 -7.54 2.06 -20.24
N LEU A 168 -8.29 2.87 -19.49
CA LEU A 168 -8.50 4.30 -19.77
C LEU A 168 -7.31 5.15 -19.30
N THR A 169 -6.80 4.89 -18.11
CA THR A 169 -5.83 5.76 -17.42
C THR A 169 -4.41 5.21 -17.41
N GLY A 170 -4.18 4.05 -18.02
CA GLY A 170 -2.90 3.36 -18.08
C GLY A 170 -2.60 2.47 -16.86
N LYS A 171 -1.55 1.67 -17.01
CA LYS A 171 -1.13 0.65 -16.07
C LYS A 171 0.17 1.06 -15.37
N PRO A 172 0.41 0.62 -14.14
CA PRO A 172 1.69 0.84 -13.47
C PRO A 172 2.81 0.11 -14.21
N HIS A 173 3.97 0.76 -14.37
CA HIS A 173 5.18 0.08 -14.82
C HIS A 173 5.76 -0.76 -13.67
N LEU A 174 6.51 -1.82 -14.00
CA LEU A 174 7.25 -2.56 -12.99
C LEU A 174 8.32 -1.64 -12.37
N PRO A 175 8.43 -1.56 -11.03
CA PRO A 175 9.53 -0.84 -10.39
C PRO A 175 10.85 -1.58 -10.57
N GLN A 176 11.97 -0.89 -10.36
CA GLN A 176 13.25 -1.58 -10.16
C GLN A 176 13.22 -2.36 -8.84
N LEU A 177 13.94 -3.48 -8.73
CA LEU A 177 13.85 -4.35 -7.55
C LEU A 177 14.22 -3.64 -6.23
N TRP A 178 15.23 -2.76 -6.25
CA TRP A 178 15.65 -2.01 -5.06
C TRP A 178 14.53 -1.11 -4.50
N ALA A 179 13.59 -0.67 -5.34
CA ALA A 179 12.46 0.16 -4.92
C ALA A 179 11.40 -0.62 -4.13
N LEU A 180 11.46 -1.96 -4.15
CA LEU A 180 10.65 -2.85 -3.31
C LEU A 180 11.36 -3.20 -1.99
N GLY A 181 12.62 -2.80 -1.83
CA GLY A 181 13.41 -2.98 -0.62
C GLY A 181 12.99 -2.06 0.52
N HIS A 182 13.80 -2.00 1.58
CA HIS A 182 13.53 -1.08 2.68
C HIS A 182 14.10 0.32 2.38
N HIS A 183 13.24 1.33 2.52
CA HIS A 183 13.55 2.74 2.36
C HIS A 183 13.63 3.43 3.73
N GLN A 184 14.79 4.00 4.07
CA GLN A 184 15.00 4.77 5.29
C GLN A 184 15.01 6.28 4.98
N SER A 185 14.16 7.03 5.66
CA SER A 185 14.05 8.48 5.52
C SER A 185 13.95 9.20 6.86
N ARG A 186 14.26 10.50 6.88
CA ARG A 186 13.85 11.48 7.90
C ARG A 186 14.11 12.90 7.40
N TRP A 187 13.41 13.86 7.97
CA TRP A 187 13.78 15.27 7.90
C TRP A 187 14.71 15.66 9.06
N ALA A 188 16.01 15.90 8.87
CA ALA A 188 16.89 15.54 7.75
C ALA A 188 18.07 14.65 8.22
N TYR A 189 18.74 13.99 7.26
CA TYR A 189 20.17 13.64 7.36
C TYR A 189 20.99 14.83 6.83
N ASN A 190 21.90 15.38 7.65
CA ASN A 190 22.34 16.75 7.44
C ASN A 190 23.61 16.90 6.60
N ASN A 191 24.38 15.82 6.41
CA ASN A 191 25.69 15.86 5.76
C ASN A 191 26.16 14.45 5.33
N THR A 192 27.28 14.40 4.61
CA THR A 192 27.94 13.17 4.14
C THR A 192 28.21 12.16 5.26
N GLU A 193 28.61 12.60 6.46
CA GLU A 193 28.94 11.69 7.56
C GLU A 193 27.69 11.11 8.24
N ASP A 194 26.59 11.86 8.33
CA ASP A 194 25.29 11.33 8.78
C ASP A 194 24.83 10.19 7.85
N VAL A 195 24.96 10.36 6.54
CA VAL A 195 24.61 9.32 5.55
C VAL A 195 25.46 8.05 5.76
N LYS A 196 26.78 8.22 5.90
CA LYS A 196 27.70 7.10 6.12
C LYS A 196 27.46 6.38 7.44
N ASP A 197 27.23 7.11 8.52
CA ASP A 197 26.95 6.56 9.85
C ASP A 197 25.66 5.71 9.84
N ILE A 198 24.61 6.19 9.19
CA ILE A 198 23.33 5.47 9.14
C ILE A 198 23.44 4.19 8.33
N ILE A 199 24.03 4.26 7.13
CA ILE A 199 24.31 3.06 6.32
C ILE A 199 25.16 2.05 7.12
N GLY A 200 26.22 2.53 7.78
CA GLY A 200 27.08 1.71 8.63
C GLY A 200 26.33 1.03 9.78
N LYS A 201 25.36 1.72 10.41
CA LYS A 201 24.52 1.15 11.47
C LYS A 201 23.56 0.09 10.95
N PHE A 202 22.94 0.27 9.79
CA PHE A 202 22.09 -0.79 9.19
C PHE A 202 22.90 -2.07 8.98
N ASP A 203 24.15 -1.94 8.51
CA ASP A 203 25.06 -3.09 8.37
C ASP A 203 25.51 -3.67 9.73
N GLU A 204 25.88 -2.82 10.70
CA GLU A 204 26.27 -3.23 12.06
C GLU A 204 25.18 -4.04 12.75
N TYR A 205 23.94 -3.54 12.72
CA TYR A 205 22.78 -4.15 13.36
C TYR A 205 22.09 -5.20 12.50
N ARG A 206 22.57 -5.44 11.28
CA ARG A 206 22.05 -6.44 10.31
C ARG A 206 20.59 -6.22 9.96
N PHE A 207 20.22 -4.97 9.75
CA PHE A 207 18.95 -4.60 9.14
C PHE A 207 19.17 -4.32 7.65
N PRO A 208 18.44 -5.00 6.74
CA PRO A 208 18.55 -4.70 5.31
C PRO A 208 17.96 -3.32 5.00
N MET A 209 18.59 -2.60 4.07
CA MET A 209 18.15 -1.29 3.60
C MET A 209 18.71 -1.03 2.21
N ASP A 210 17.83 -0.77 1.25
CA ASP A 210 18.19 -0.52 -0.14
C ASP A 210 18.36 0.99 -0.42
N VAL A 211 17.59 1.83 0.27
CA VAL A 211 17.50 3.25 -0.07
C VAL A 211 17.60 4.14 1.16
N LEU A 212 18.40 5.21 1.06
CA LEU A 212 18.42 6.32 2.01
C LEU A 212 17.91 7.60 1.33
N TRP A 213 17.06 8.37 2.01
CA TRP A 213 16.41 9.56 1.44
C TRP A 213 17.07 10.83 1.94
N LEU A 214 17.15 11.84 1.07
CA LEU A 214 17.66 13.17 1.39
C LEU A 214 16.52 14.19 1.32
N ASP A 215 16.08 14.63 2.50
CA ASP A 215 15.08 15.71 2.67
C ASP A 215 15.71 17.09 2.42
N ILE A 216 14.91 18.16 2.44
CA ILE A 216 15.18 19.51 1.90
C ILE A 216 16.53 20.14 2.28
N GLU A 217 17.12 19.74 3.41
CA GLU A 217 18.38 20.31 3.95
C GLU A 217 19.64 19.88 3.16
N TYR A 218 19.53 18.95 2.20
CA TYR A 218 20.67 18.59 1.32
C TYR A 218 21.03 19.70 0.32
N THR A 219 20.08 20.60 0.03
CA THR A 219 20.19 21.67 -0.96
C THR A 219 20.94 22.90 -0.42
N ALA A 220 21.53 23.69 -1.32
CA ALA A 220 22.08 24.99 -0.96
C ALA A 220 20.94 26.02 -0.82
N ASP A 221 20.58 26.37 0.42
CA ASP A 221 19.53 27.38 0.72
C ASP A 221 18.18 27.05 0.05
N ARG A 222 17.81 25.77 0.00
CA ARG A 222 16.52 25.30 -0.57
C ARG A 222 16.34 25.66 -2.04
N LYS A 223 17.46 25.81 -2.75
CA LYS A 223 17.52 25.88 -4.21
C LYS A 223 17.59 24.45 -4.75
N TRP A 224 16.53 23.97 -5.39
CA TRP A 224 16.49 22.63 -5.96
C TRP A 224 17.56 22.43 -7.03
N PHE A 225 17.95 21.18 -7.29
CA PHE A 225 19.06 20.85 -8.20
C PHE A 225 20.40 21.50 -7.80
N THR A 226 20.62 21.67 -6.49
CA THR A 226 21.90 22.09 -5.92
C THR A 226 22.29 21.20 -4.75
N TRP A 227 23.58 21.17 -4.44
CA TRP A 227 24.11 20.54 -3.24
C TRP A 227 24.61 21.61 -2.26
N ASN A 228 24.30 21.47 -0.97
CA ASN A 228 24.96 22.26 0.05
C ASN A 228 26.43 21.84 0.15
N THR A 229 27.35 22.62 -0.43
CA THR A 229 28.78 22.26 -0.50
C THR A 229 29.51 22.29 0.85
N THR A 230 28.88 22.79 1.92
CA THR A 230 29.43 22.67 3.28
C THR A 230 29.09 21.31 3.89
N SER A 231 27.85 20.85 3.72
CA SER A 231 27.37 19.58 4.25
C SER A 231 27.68 18.37 3.37
N PHE A 232 27.70 18.59 2.05
CA PHE A 232 27.92 17.60 0.99
C PHE A 232 28.99 18.16 0.03
N PRO A 233 30.25 18.25 0.49
CA PRO A 233 31.32 18.90 -0.27
C PRO A 233 31.71 18.17 -1.56
N ASP A 234 31.51 16.85 -1.60
CA ASP A 234 31.76 16.01 -2.77
C ASP A 234 30.61 15.00 -2.94
N PRO A 235 29.51 15.40 -3.60
CA PRO A 235 28.33 14.54 -3.75
C PRO A 235 28.60 13.32 -4.66
N ILE A 236 29.51 13.44 -5.63
CA ILE A 236 29.88 12.31 -6.51
C ILE A 236 30.62 11.24 -5.70
N ALA A 237 31.64 11.63 -4.91
CA ALA A 237 32.34 10.67 -4.07
C ALA A 237 31.43 10.03 -3.01
N LEU A 238 30.42 10.74 -2.51
CA LEU A 238 29.40 10.16 -1.63
C LEU A 238 28.56 9.11 -2.38
N LEU A 239 28.06 9.43 -3.58
CA LEU A 239 27.25 8.50 -4.37
C LEU A 239 28.04 7.25 -4.75
N ASP A 240 29.29 7.39 -5.20
CA ASP A 240 30.17 6.25 -5.50
C ASP A 240 30.37 5.36 -4.26
N TRP A 241 30.60 5.98 -3.08
CA TRP A 241 30.71 5.24 -1.83
C TRP A 241 29.42 4.48 -1.46
N VAL A 242 28.25 5.09 -1.67
CA VAL A 242 26.94 4.44 -1.41
C VAL A 242 26.72 3.24 -2.33
N GLU A 243 27.09 3.34 -3.61
CA GLU A 243 27.04 2.22 -4.55
C GLU A 243 27.92 1.06 -4.09
N GLU A 244 29.14 1.35 -3.63
CA GLU A 244 30.06 0.35 -3.05
C GLU A 244 29.49 -0.32 -1.79
N GLN A 245 28.57 0.35 -1.07
CA GLN A 245 27.86 -0.20 0.09
C GLN A 245 26.65 -1.04 -0.32
N GLY A 246 26.83 -2.02 -1.20
CA GLY A 246 25.82 -3.03 -1.54
C GLY A 246 24.78 -2.59 -2.57
N HIS A 247 25.17 -1.73 -3.53
CA HIS A 247 24.30 -1.21 -4.59
C HIS A 247 23.08 -0.43 -4.08
N ARG A 248 23.25 0.24 -2.93
CA ARG A 248 22.21 1.10 -2.33
C ARG A 248 21.95 2.31 -3.20
N LYS A 249 20.79 2.94 -3.01
CA LYS A 249 20.40 4.17 -3.71
C LYS A 249 20.19 5.33 -2.74
N LEU A 250 20.42 6.54 -3.24
CA LEU A 250 19.94 7.77 -2.63
C LEU A 250 18.74 8.30 -3.40
N VAL A 251 17.73 8.80 -2.69
CA VAL A 251 16.57 9.49 -3.28
C VAL A 251 16.46 10.88 -2.67
N PRO A 252 16.80 11.95 -3.41
CA PRO A 252 16.58 13.32 -2.96
C PRO A 252 15.15 13.79 -3.21
N ILE A 253 14.71 14.73 -2.37
CA ILE A 253 13.52 15.53 -2.62
C ILE A 253 13.76 16.59 -3.70
N SER A 254 12.79 16.82 -4.57
CA SER A 254 12.75 17.97 -5.48
C SER A 254 11.30 18.47 -5.60
N GLU A 255 11.12 19.78 -5.44
CA GLU A 255 9.80 20.42 -5.46
C GLU A 255 9.65 21.31 -6.70
N SER A 256 8.42 21.69 -7.03
CA SER A 256 8.12 22.53 -8.20
C SER A 256 8.14 24.03 -7.93
N ASN A 257 8.28 24.45 -6.67
CA ASN A 257 8.44 25.84 -6.29
C ASN A 257 9.91 26.26 -6.44
N ILE A 258 10.20 27.38 -7.08
CA ILE A 258 11.54 27.85 -7.38
C ILE A 258 11.78 29.12 -6.58
N LYS A 259 12.82 29.12 -5.73
CA LYS A 259 13.22 30.28 -4.93
C LYS A 259 13.36 31.54 -5.79
N VAL A 260 12.70 32.62 -5.37
CA VAL A 260 12.84 33.94 -5.98
C VAL A 260 14.22 34.50 -5.65
N ASP A 261 15.16 34.31 -6.58
CA ASP A 261 16.52 34.79 -6.47
C ASP A 261 17.10 35.00 -7.88
N PRO A 262 17.35 36.24 -8.31
CA PRO A 262 17.92 36.54 -9.63
C PRO A 262 19.31 35.93 -9.89
N GLU A 263 20.06 35.57 -8.85
CA GLU A 263 21.35 34.87 -8.99
C GLU A 263 21.18 33.35 -9.11
N TYR A 264 20.00 32.82 -8.80
CA TYR A 264 19.67 31.42 -8.99
C TYR A 264 19.29 31.17 -10.45
N LYS A 265 20.20 30.52 -11.19
CA LYS A 265 20.06 30.26 -12.63
C LYS A 265 18.68 29.69 -13.03
N ILE A 266 18.13 28.75 -12.27
CA ILE A 266 16.83 28.14 -12.59
C ILE A 266 15.71 29.17 -12.50
N TYR A 267 15.72 30.03 -11.47
CA TYR A 267 14.75 31.12 -11.37
C TYR A 267 14.88 32.11 -12.52
N ASP A 268 16.11 32.55 -12.84
CA ASP A 268 16.36 33.49 -13.93
C ASP A 268 15.98 32.91 -15.30
N ASP A 269 16.30 31.64 -15.58
CA ASP A 269 15.86 30.95 -16.80
C ASP A 269 14.33 30.86 -16.88
N CYS A 270 13.65 30.45 -15.81
CA CYS A 270 12.18 30.35 -15.80
C CYS A 270 11.51 31.72 -15.96
N LEU A 271 12.07 32.77 -15.36
CA LEU A 271 11.57 34.14 -15.49
C LEU A 271 11.75 34.67 -16.91
N ARG A 272 12.93 34.47 -17.53
CA ARG A 272 13.22 34.96 -18.89
C ARG A 272 12.40 34.27 -19.98
N ASN A 273 11.98 33.03 -19.75
CA ASN A 273 11.25 32.23 -20.73
C ASN A 273 9.75 32.05 -20.41
N ASP A 274 9.21 32.76 -19.40
CA ASP A 274 7.81 32.69 -19.00
C ASP A 274 7.34 31.25 -18.66
N TYR A 275 8.13 30.56 -17.82
CA TYR A 275 7.88 29.18 -17.38
C TYR A 275 7.12 29.09 -16.05
N PHE A 276 6.72 30.21 -15.46
CA PHE A 276 6.00 30.25 -14.19
C PHE A 276 4.49 30.37 -14.40
N ILE A 277 3.74 29.87 -13.42
CA ILE A 277 2.33 30.22 -13.26
C ILE A 277 2.25 31.72 -12.99
N ASN A 278 1.35 32.41 -13.67
CA ASN A 278 1.19 33.86 -13.59
C ASN A 278 -0.06 34.26 -12.80
N ASN A 279 -0.03 35.43 -12.18
CA ASN A 279 -1.22 36.14 -11.75
C ASN A 279 -2.08 36.55 -12.96
N ALA A 280 -3.35 36.90 -12.75
CA ALA A 280 -4.24 37.41 -13.80
C ALA A 280 -3.72 38.67 -14.52
N ASN A 281 -2.78 39.42 -13.92
CA ASN A 281 -2.14 40.59 -14.54
C ASN A 281 -0.90 40.23 -15.39
N GLY A 282 -0.58 38.94 -15.55
CA GLY A 282 0.55 38.45 -16.36
C GLY A 282 1.92 38.49 -15.66
N THR A 283 1.97 38.74 -14.35
CA THR A 283 3.23 38.66 -13.57
C THR A 283 3.38 37.29 -12.90
N PRO A 284 4.61 36.76 -12.72
CA PRO A 284 4.81 35.50 -12.02
C PRO A 284 4.11 35.48 -10.66
N PHE A 285 3.39 34.40 -10.38
CA PHE A 285 2.77 34.18 -9.08
C PHE A 285 3.85 33.85 -8.05
N VAL A 286 3.97 34.71 -7.03
CA VAL A 286 4.92 34.57 -5.92
C VAL A 286 4.16 34.24 -4.64
N SER A 287 4.68 33.29 -3.88
CA SER A 287 4.14 32.87 -2.58
C SER A 287 5.26 32.47 -1.63
N VAL A 288 4.95 32.18 -0.37
CA VAL A 288 5.94 31.71 0.62
C VAL A 288 5.86 30.20 0.78
N CYS A 289 7.02 29.54 0.68
CA CYS A 289 7.22 28.13 1.00
C CYS A 289 8.58 27.93 1.71
N TRP A 290 9.19 26.73 1.64
CA TRP A 290 10.42 26.38 2.35
C TRP A 290 11.59 27.35 2.09
N ALA A 291 11.76 27.79 0.84
CA ALA A 291 12.86 28.66 0.42
C ALA A 291 12.63 30.15 0.68
N GLY A 292 11.51 30.51 1.35
CA GLY A 292 11.02 31.89 1.44
C GLY A 292 10.09 32.19 0.27
N ASP A 293 10.30 33.33 -0.39
CA ASP A 293 9.56 33.68 -1.60
C ASP A 293 9.91 32.71 -2.74
N VAL A 294 8.88 32.14 -3.37
CA VAL A 294 8.99 31.15 -4.45
C VAL A 294 7.96 31.43 -5.55
N SER A 295 8.34 31.10 -6.79
CA SER A 295 7.44 31.03 -7.95
C SER A 295 7.23 29.58 -8.38
N TRP A 296 6.10 29.26 -9.01
CA TRP A 296 5.72 27.87 -9.31
C TRP A 296 5.86 27.56 -10.79
N ILE A 297 6.56 26.48 -11.14
CA ILE A 297 6.68 26.06 -12.54
C ILE A 297 5.29 25.72 -13.10
N ASP A 298 5.01 26.22 -14.30
CA ASP A 298 3.80 25.89 -15.04
C ASP A 298 4.00 24.65 -15.90
N PHE A 299 3.63 23.49 -15.37
CA PHE A 299 3.74 22.24 -16.11
C PHE A 299 2.70 22.07 -17.23
N LEU A 300 1.79 23.02 -17.47
CA LEU A 300 1.01 23.01 -18.72
C LEU A 300 1.84 23.49 -19.91
N ASN A 301 2.83 24.36 -19.67
CA ASN A 301 3.76 24.81 -20.69
C ASN A 301 4.68 23.66 -21.12
N PRO A 302 4.63 23.18 -22.38
CA PRO A 302 5.48 22.09 -22.85
C PRO A 302 6.98 22.43 -22.79
N GLU A 303 7.35 23.70 -22.99
CA GLU A 303 8.76 24.13 -22.93
C GLU A 303 9.25 24.15 -21.48
N ALA A 304 8.41 24.57 -20.53
CA ALA A 304 8.73 24.50 -19.10
C ALA A 304 8.91 23.04 -18.64
N ARG A 305 8.09 22.10 -19.15
CA ARG A 305 8.26 20.67 -18.91
C ARG A 305 9.59 20.16 -19.44
N GLU A 306 9.93 20.48 -20.69
CA GLU A 306 11.20 20.07 -21.29
C GLU A 306 12.38 20.62 -20.49
N TYR A 307 12.35 21.90 -20.12
CA TYR A 307 13.38 22.52 -19.28
C TYR A 307 13.52 21.82 -17.93
N TYR A 308 12.41 21.58 -17.20
CA TYR A 308 12.45 20.90 -15.91
C TYR A 308 12.93 19.44 -16.02
N ALA A 309 12.55 18.73 -17.09
CA ALA A 309 13.05 17.39 -17.36
C ALA A 309 14.58 17.38 -17.53
N GLN A 310 15.14 18.36 -18.26
CA GLN A 310 16.59 18.49 -18.46
C GLN A 310 17.36 18.73 -17.15
N LEU A 311 16.76 19.34 -16.12
CA LEU A 311 17.42 19.53 -14.82
C LEU A 311 17.82 18.21 -14.14
N HIS A 312 17.23 17.08 -14.53
CA HIS A 312 17.52 15.76 -13.98
C HIS A 312 18.73 15.08 -14.62
N LEU A 313 19.28 15.62 -15.73
CA LEU A 313 20.46 15.07 -16.40
C LEU A 313 21.70 15.19 -15.50
N TYR A 314 22.59 14.19 -15.54
CA TYR A 314 23.81 14.16 -14.72
C TYR A 314 24.72 15.40 -14.92
N GLU A 315 24.71 15.98 -16.12
CA GLU A 315 25.47 17.20 -16.45
C GLU A 315 24.86 18.49 -15.85
N ASN A 316 23.54 18.51 -15.64
CA ASN A 316 22.81 19.66 -15.12
C ASN A 316 22.67 19.59 -13.59
N PHE A 317 22.62 18.38 -13.04
CA PHE A 317 22.70 18.12 -11.60
C PHE A 317 23.75 17.03 -11.33
N PRO A 318 24.99 17.41 -10.94
CA PRO A 318 26.09 16.49 -10.73
C PRO A 318 25.71 15.33 -9.80
N SER A 319 25.58 14.14 -10.39
CA SER A 319 25.15 12.90 -9.73
C SER A 319 25.55 11.66 -10.56
N THR A 320 25.21 10.47 -10.07
CA THR A 320 25.40 9.17 -10.73
C THR A 320 24.10 8.36 -10.64
N SER A 321 24.03 7.18 -11.26
CA SER A 321 22.85 6.29 -11.20
C SER A 321 22.52 5.79 -9.78
N THR A 322 23.41 6.00 -8.81
CA THR A 322 23.15 5.79 -7.38
C THR A 322 22.08 6.75 -6.86
N LEU A 323 21.92 7.92 -7.48
CA LEU A 323 20.77 8.80 -7.27
C LEU A 323 19.58 8.22 -8.05
N GLY A 324 19.00 7.15 -7.50
CA GLY A 324 18.15 6.20 -8.22
C GLY A 324 16.77 6.73 -8.63
N GLY A 325 16.31 7.83 -8.03
CA GLY A 325 15.00 8.41 -8.30
C GLY A 325 14.80 9.72 -7.56
N TYR A 326 13.58 10.25 -7.57
CA TYR A 326 13.25 11.52 -6.91
C TYR A 326 11.97 11.42 -6.09
N TRP A 327 11.93 12.26 -5.07
CA TRP A 327 10.75 12.51 -4.25
C TRP A 327 10.15 13.87 -4.63
N ASN A 328 8.98 13.87 -5.28
CA ASN A 328 8.22 15.08 -5.55
C ASN A 328 7.22 15.35 -4.42
N ASP A 329 7.57 16.32 -3.59
CA ASP A 329 6.72 16.81 -2.50
C ASP A 329 6.18 18.21 -2.80
N MET A 330 5.25 18.68 -1.95
CA MET A 330 4.68 20.02 -2.00
C MET A 330 3.99 20.35 -3.33
N ASN A 331 3.58 19.33 -4.07
CA ASN A 331 3.13 19.43 -5.45
C ASN A 331 1.61 19.37 -5.62
N GLU A 332 0.86 19.70 -4.57
CA GLU A 332 -0.58 19.95 -4.65
C GLU A 332 -0.97 21.02 -5.67
N PRO A 333 -0.33 22.22 -5.76
CA PRO A 333 0.88 22.76 -5.10
C PRO A 333 0.65 23.38 -3.71
N ALA A 334 1.57 23.13 -2.76
CA ALA A 334 1.44 23.57 -1.36
C ALA A 334 2.23 24.85 -1.03
N LEU A 335 1.56 25.86 -0.48
CA LEU A 335 2.15 27.11 0.01
C LEU A 335 1.81 27.34 1.49
N PHE A 336 2.57 28.17 2.21
CA PHE A 336 2.37 28.33 3.66
C PHE A 336 1.25 29.28 4.05
N ASP A 337 0.86 30.19 3.16
CA ASP A 337 -0.28 31.08 3.38
C ASP A 337 -1.61 30.31 3.31
N ASN A 338 -2.49 30.50 4.28
CA ASN A 338 -3.78 29.80 4.33
C ASN A 338 -4.93 30.58 3.69
N THR A 339 -4.66 31.72 3.02
CA THR A 339 -5.71 32.51 2.35
C THR A 339 -6.50 31.71 1.31
N TYR A 340 -5.82 30.80 0.60
CA TYR A 340 -6.40 29.93 -0.42
C TYR A 340 -6.14 28.47 -0.07
N GLU A 341 -6.41 28.09 1.19
CA GLU A 341 -6.28 26.70 1.65
C GLU A 341 -4.89 26.09 1.43
N ARG A 342 -3.84 26.93 1.54
CA ARG A 342 -2.45 26.54 1.30
C ARG A 342 -2.17 26.08 -0.13
N THR A 343 -2.90 26.60 -1.12
CA THR A 343 -2.60 26.35 -2.54
C THR A 343 -2.73 27.61 -3.41
N ILE A 344 -2.39 27.49 -4.70
CA ILE A 344 -2.41 28.57 -5.68
C ILE A 344 -3.85 29.08 -5.87
N PRO A 345 -4.07 30.40 -5.97
CA PRO A 345 -5.41 30.97 -6.20
C PRO A 345 -6.05 30.45 -7.49
N SER A 346 -7.36 30.20 -7.44
CA SER A 346 -8.20 29.72 -8.56
C SER A 346 -8.03 30.52 -9.87
N GLU A 347 -7.81 31.84 -9.76
CA GLU A 347 -7.71 32.78 -10.88
C GLU A 347 -6.27 32.98 -11.40
N ALA A 348 -5.28 32.28 -10.85
CA ALA A 348 -3.95 32.23 -11.44
C ALA A 348 -4.04 31.61 -12.85
N VAL A 349 -3.20 32.09 -13.76
CA VAL A 349 -3.24 31.79 -15.18
C VAL A 349 -2.02 30.97 -15.56
N GLN A 350 -2.28 29.86 -16.24
CA GLN A 350 -1.31 28.93 -16.79
C GLN A 350 -1.32 29.01 -18.32
N TYR A 351 -0.40 28.28 -18.93
CA TYR A 351 -0.19 28.18 -20.36
C TYR A 351 -1.50 27.92 -21.12
N GLY A 352 -1.69 28.62 -22.23
CA GLY A 352 -2.93 28.56 -23.00
C GLY A 352 -4.10 29.33 -22.38
N ASN A 353 -3.83 30.23 -21.42
CA ASN A 353 -4.84 31.01 -20.70
C ASN A 353 -5.82 30.12 -19.90
N VAL A 354 -5.31 29.00 -19.41
CA VAL A 354 -6.05 28.07 -18.54
C VAL A 354 -5.98 28.58 -17.11
N LYS A 355 -7.10 28.61 -16.39
CA LYS A 355 -7.09 29.03 -14.99
C LYS A 355 -6.67 27.86 -14.11
N HIS A 356 -6.00 28.17 -13.00
CA HIS A 356 -5.55 27.14 -12.07
C HIS A 356 -6.70 26.26 -11.55
N ARG A 357 -7.89 26.85 -11.30
CA ARG A 357 -9.08 26.09 -10.90
C ARG A 357 -9.50 24.99 -11.88
N ASP A 358 -9.17 25.12 -13.17
CA ASP A 358 -9.58 24.17 -14.20
C ASP A 358 -8.72 22.88 -14.15
N VAL A 359 -7.52 22.96 -13.57
CA VAL A 359 -6.47 21.94 -13.65
C VAL A 359 -5.77 21.66 -12.32
N HIS A 360 -6.23 22.24 -11.21
CA HIS A 360 -5.61 22.17 -9.90
C HIS A 360 -5.21 20.73 -9.51
N ASN A 361 -6.16 19.79 -9.58
CA ASN A 361 -5.93 18.39 -9.22
C ASN A 361 -4.98 17.65 -10.18
N MET A 362 -4.67 18.20 -11.35
CA MET A 362 -3.74 17.62 -12.33
C MET A 362 -2.30 18.14 -12.18
N TYR A 363 -2.07 19.17 -11.37
CA TYR A 363 -0.74 19.81 -11.25
C TYR A 363 0.34 18.81 -10.82
N GLY A 364 0.08 18.02 -9.77
CA GLY A 364 1.00 16.98 -9.28
C GLY A 364 1.28 15.88 -10.31
N LEU A 365 0.25 15.45 -11.07
CA LEU A 365 0.42 14.51 -12.18
C LEU A 365 1.37 15.08 -13.24
N HIS A 366 1.23 16.35 -13.61
CA HIS A 366 2.07 16.97 -14.62
C HIS A 366 3.53 17.13 -14.17
N GLN A 367 3.78 17.44 -12.90
CA GLN A 367 5.15 17.41 -12.36
C GLN A 367 5.72 15.99 -12.46
N VAL A 368 5.01 14.98 -11.95
CA VAL A 368 5.46 13.59 -11.95
C VAL A 368 5.76 13.09 -13.36
N MET A 369 4.90 13.38 -14.33
CA MET A 369 5.11 13.06 -15.73
C MET A 369 6.41 13.67 -16.26
N THR A 370 6.67 14.92 -15.87
CA THR A 370 7.86 15.68 -16.30
C THR A 370 9.13 15.13 -15.64
N THR A 371 9.11 14.87 -14.34
CA THR A 371 10.22 14.23 -13.61
C THR A 371 10.52 12.85 -14.18
N HIS A 372 9.48 12.05 -14.49
CA HIS A 372 9.63 10.74 -15.10
C HIS A 372 10.31 10.85 -16.47
N GLN A 373 9.89 11.81 -17.31
CA GLN A 373 10.54 12.08 -18.58
C GLN A 373 12.01 12.49 -18.41
N GLY A 374 12.32 13.31 -17.41
CA GLY A 374 13.70 13.69 -17.07
C GLY A 374 14.57 12.46 -16.74
N LEU A 375 14.05 11.53 -15.94
CA LEU A 375 14.74 10.28 -15.62
C LEU A 375 14.89 9.35 -16.83
N MET A 376 13.86 9.25 -17.68
CA MET A 376 13.95 8.53 -18.94
C MET A 376 15.04 9.13 -19.86
N ASN A 377 15.13 10.45 -19.96
CA ASN A 377 16.15 11.12 -20.76
C ASN A 377 17.56 10.92 -20.17
N ARG A 378 17.69 11.06 -18.84
CA ARG A 378 18.94 10.90 -18.09
C ARG A 378 19.58 9.54 -18.31
N ASP A 379 18.77 8.49 -18.30
CA ASP A 379 19.23 7.11 -18.40
C ASP A 379 19.04 6.52 -19.82
N GLU A 380 18.79 7.38 -20.83
CA GLU A 380 18.59 7.02 -22.24
C GLU A 380 17.50 5.95 -22.45
N GLY A 381 16.49 5.92 -21.58
CA GLY A 381 15.42 4.94 -21.57
C GLY A 381 15.84 3.52 -21.15
N ASN A 382 17.06 3.35 -20.63
CA ASN A 382 17.60 2.05 -20.23
C ASN A 382 17.16 1.62 -18.82
N LEU A 383 16.78 2.55 -17.95
CA LEU A 383 16.39 2.26 -16.56
C LEU A 383 14.94 2.69 -16.29
N ARG A 384 14.20 1.85 -15.56
CA ARG A 384 12.83 2.17 -15.09
C ARG A 384 12.89 3.28 -14.03
N PRO A 385 12.20 4.42 -14.20
CA PRO A 385 12.22 5.47 -13.19
C PRO A 385 11.61 5.04 -11.85
N PHE A 386 12.16 5.57 -10.75
CA PHE A 386 11.51 5.55 -9.44
C PHE A 386 11.15 6.97 -9.03
N LEU A 387 9.88 7.19 -8.72
CA LEU A 387 9.38 8.45 -8.21
C LEU A 387 8.42 8.20 -7.05
N LEU A 388 8.50 9.04 -6.02
CA LEU A 388 7.46 9.15 -4.99
C LEU A 388 6.81 10.52 -5.09
N SER A 389 5.48 10.58 -5.12
CA SER A 389 4.73 11.84 -5.21
C SER A 389 3.70 12.00 -4.11
N ARG A 390 3.55 13.22 -3.59
CA ARG A 390 2.49 13.54 -2.63
C ARG A 390 1.16 13.74 -3.33
N SER A 391 1.10 14.67 -4.27
CA SER A 391 -0.09 14.91 -5.09
C SER A 391 -0.10 14.00 -6.32
N ILE A 392 -1.29 13.53 -6.69
CA ILE A 392 -1.51 12.61 -7.81
C ILE A 392 -2.87 12.89 -8.45
N PHE A 393 -3.06 12.35 -9.65
CA PHE A 393 -4.34 12.32 -10.35
C PHE A 393 -4.56 10.97 -11.03
N ALA A 394 -5.72 10.75 -11.65
CA ALA A 394 -5.97 9.60 -12.50
C ALA A 394 -4.89 9.48 -13.59
N GLY A 395 -4.15 8.36 -13.60
CA GLY A 395 -3.02 8.14 -14.50
C GLY A 395 -1.63 8.29 -13.87
N SER A 396 -1.52 8.82 -12.64
CA SER A 396 -0.24 8.92 -11.94
C SER A 396 0.42 7.55 -11.69
N GLN A 397 -0.36 6.48 -11.61
CA GLN A 397 0.15 5.11 -11.43
C GLN A 397 1.14 4.69 -12.51
N ARG A 398 1.11 5.31 -13.70
CA ARG A 398 2.06 5.05 -14.79
C ARG A 398 3.50 5.45 -14.46
N TYR A 399 3.70 6.31 -13.45
CA TYR A 399 4.96 7.04 -13.29
C TYR A 399 5.50 7.05 -11.85
N THR A 400 4.64 6.90 -10.83
CA THR A 400 5.05 7.16 -9.44
C THR A 400 4.38 6.24 -8.41
N ALA A 401 5.12 6.00 -7.33
CA ALA A 401 4.58 5.55 -6.05
C ALA A 401 3.93 6.72 -5.29
N LYS A 402 3.08 6.41 -4.32
CA LYS A 402 2.50 7.41 -3.40
C LYS A 402 2.61 6.96 -1.96
N TRP A 403 2.68 7.94 -1.05
CA TRP A 403 2.46 7.72 0.37
C TRP A 403 1.28 8.55 0.90
N ASN A 404 0.85 8.23 2.13
CA ASN A 404 -0.28 8.87 2.80
C ASN A 404 0.03 10.24 3.44
N GLY A 405 1.19 10.84 3.13
CA GLY A 405 1.56 12.17 3.60
C GLY A 405 1.97 12.21 5.07
N ASP A 406 1.95 13.41 5.63
CA ASP A 406 2.43 13.72 6.98
C ASP A 406 1.50 13.17 8.07
N THR A 407 1.70 11.89 8.40
CA THR A 407 0.90 11.20 9.41
C THR A 407 1.43 11.40 10.83
N VAL A 408 0.59 11.16 11.84
CA VAL A 408 1.03 11.25 13.25
C VAL A 408 1.41 9.87 13.76
N CYS A 409 2.48 9.77 14.55
CA CYS A 409 2.93 8.54 15.21
C CYS A 409 1.94 8.04 16.27
N THR A 410 0.79 7.51 15.84
CA THR A 410 -0.25 6.93 16.70
C THR A 410 -0.80 5.63 16.10
N PHE A 411 -1.43 4.80 16.93
CA PHE A 411 -2.07 3.57 16.48
C PHE A 411 -3.27 3.82 15.54
N GLU A 412 -3.93 4.97 15.69
CA GLU A 412 -5.02 5.41 14.82
C GLU A 412 -4.56 5.63 13.39
N TYR A 413 -3.42 6.28 13.20
CA TYR A 413 -2.81 6.50 11.88
C TYR A 413 -2.18 5.23 11.30
N LEU A 414 -1.62 4.36 12.14
CA LEU A 414 -1.23 3.03 11.69
C LEU A 414 -2.45 2.24 11.14
N ARG A 415 -3.61 2.34 11.81
CA ARG A 415 -4.84 1.65 11.39
C ARG A 415 -5.39 2.21 10.07
N ILE A 416 -5.31 3.52 9.83
CA ILE A 416 -5.86 4.15 8.62
C ILE A 416 -5.03 3.85 7.36
N LEU A 417 -3.75 3.48 7.52
CA LEU A 417 -2.87 3.11 6.40
C LEU A 417 -3.51 2.02 5.52
N VAL A 418 -4.05 0.96 6.12
CA VAL A 418 -4.63 -0.18 5.38
C VAL A 418 -5.82 0.21 4.48
N PRO A 419 -6.90 0.85 4.99
CA PRO A 419 -8.00 1.25 4.13
C PRO A 419 -7.57 2.29 3.07
N MET A 420 -6.59 3.16 3.35
CA MET A 420 -6.04 4.08 2.35
C MET A 420 -5.31 3.33 1.23
N THR A 421 -4.45 2.36 1.57
CA THR A 421 -3.78 1.50 0.58
C THR A 421 -4.78 0.73 -0.28
N ILE A 422 -5.81 0.13 0.33
CA ILE A 422 -6.84 -0.61 -0.42
C ILE A 422 -7.59 0.33 -1.38
N SER A 423 -7.99 1.51 -0.91
CA SER A 423 -8.69 2.50 -1.74
C SER A 423 -7.82 2.96 -2.92
N SER A 424 -6.53 3.20 -2.68
CA SER A 424 -5.55 3.52 -3.71
C SER A 424 -5.43 2.41 -4.76
N ASN A 425 -5.32 1.15 -4.32
CA ASN A 425 -5.20 -0.01 -5.21
C ASN A 425 -6.44 -0.19 -6.10
N LEU A 426 -7.64 0.05 -5.55
CA LEU A 426 -8.89 0.03 -6.33
C LEU A 426 -8.93 1.14 -7.39
N ALA A 427 -8.28 2.27 -7.12
CA ALA A 427 -8.06 3.35 -8.08
C ALA A 427 -6.81 3.15 -8.96
N GLY A 428 -6.33 1.91 -9.11
CA GLY A 428 -5.22 1.56 -10.01
C GLY A 428 -3.82 1.93 -9.51
N LEU A 429 -3.69 2.65 -8.39
CA LEU A 429 -2.41 3.03 -7.81
C LEU A 429 -1.96 2.01 -6.77
N VAL A 430 -1.25 0.99 -7.26
CA VAL A 430 -0.85 -0.20 -6.48
C VAL A 430 0.44 -0.02 -5.69
N PHE A 431 1.28 0.94 -6.05
CA PHE A 431 2.53 1.24 -5.36
C PHE A 431 2.29 2.33 -4.31
N TYR A 432 1.66 1.92 -3.20
CA TYR A 432 1.21 2.84 -2.15
C TYR A 432 1.72 2.40 -0.77
N GLY A 433 2.17 3.37 0.04
CA GLY A 433 2.64 3.14 1.40
C GLY A 433 2.33 4.31 2.35
N GLY A 434 3.01 4.31 3.50
CA GLY A 434 2.93 5.40 4.45
C GLY A 434 4.15 5.43 5.35
N ASP A 435 4.38 6.57 5.99
CA ASP A 435 5.57 6.76 6.83
C ASP A 435 5.56 5.79 7.99
N VAL A 436 6.67 5.08 8.18
CA VAL A 436 6.86 4.15 9.29
C VAL A 436 7.82 4.81 10.28
N PRO A 437 7.42 5.12 11.53
CA PRO A 437 6.14 4.85 12.18
C PRO A 437 5.26 6.11 12.33
N GLY A 438 5.07 6.85 11.25
CA GLY A 438 4.45 8.17 11.20
C GLY A 438 5.48 9.30 11.18
N PHE A 439 5.08 10.46 10.66
CA PHE A 439 5.92 11.64 10.47
C PHE A 439 6.00 12.51 11.73
N PHE A 440 4.86 12.88 12.30
CA PHE A 440 4.78 13.78 13.45
C PHE A 440 4.80 13.06 14.79
N GLY A 441 5.60 13.61 15.71
CA GLY A 441 5.66 13.17 17.10
C GLY A 441 6.77 12.15 17.35
N LYS A 442 6.69 11.46 18.48
CA LYS A 442 7.65 10.42 18.85
C LYS A 442 6.90 9.13 19.12
N PRO A 443 7.13 8.05 18.34
CA PRO A 443 6.52 6.76 18.59
C PRO A 443 7.06 6.16 19.89
N THR A 444 6.24 5.36 20.58
CA THR A 444 6.76 4.37 21.53
C THR A 444 7.44 3.22 20.79
N ASP A 445 8.37 2.51 21.43
CA ASP A 445 9.01 1.31 20.85
C ASP A 445 7.98 0.27 20.38
N GLU A 446 6.85 0.13 21.10
CA GLU A 446 5.74 -0.75 20.72
C GLU A 446 5.13 -0.32 19.38
N LEU A 447 4.63 0.92 19.30
CA LEU A 447 4.05 1.47 18.07
C LEU A 447 5.01 1.36 16.88
N ALA A 448 6.28 1.73 17.06
CA ALA A 448 7.27 1.63 16.01
C ALA A 448 7.40 0.20 15.50
N SER A 449 7.57 -0.76 16.42
CA SER A 449 7.68 -2.19 16.09
C SER A 449 6.45 -2.70 15.34
N ARG A 450 5.23 -2.27 15.73
CA ARG A 450 3.99 -2.67 15.07
C ARG A 450 3.84 -2.13 13.66
N TRP A 451 4.31 -0.90 13.42
CA TRP A 451 4.19 -0.28 12.12
C TRP A 451 5.08 -0.96 11.07
N TYR A 452 6.30 -1.37 11.45
CA TYR A 452 7.18 -2.19 10.60
C TYR A 452 6.58 -3.56 10.21
N GLN A 453 5.55 -4.05 10.92
CA GLN A 453 5.01 -5.40 10.71
C GLN A 453 3.95 -5.49 9.58
N VAL A 454 3.45 -4.37 9.04
CA VAL A 454 2.33 -4.34 8.06
C VAL A 454 2.80 -4.68 6.63
N SER A 455 2.50 -5.89 6.10
CA SER A 455 2.82 -6.30 4.69
C SER A 455 1.74 -7.25 4.07
N LYS A 456 1.83 -7.62 2.78
CA LYS A 456 0.75 -8.16 1.88
C LYS A 456 1.00 -9.58 1.28
N ASP A 457 -0.08 -10.23 0.78
CA ASP A 457 -0.31 -11.59 0.18
C ASP A 457 -0.27 -12.77 1.15
N ILE A 458 0.37 -12.49 2.26
CA ILE A 458 0.11 -13.08 3.53
C ILE A 458 -1.09 -12.33 4.12
N LEU A 459 -2.08 -13.01 4.70
CA LEU A 459 -3.01 -12.31 5.59
C LEU A 459 -2.21 -11.98 6.86
N VAL A 460 -1.64 -10.78 6.88
CA VAL A 460 -0.92 -10.25 8.02
C VAL A 460 -1.95 -9.60 8.93
N ALA A 461 -2.30 -10.30 10.00
CA ALA A 461 -3.19 -9.74 11.01
C ALA A 461 -2.35 -8.89 11.96
N ASN A 462 -2.07 -7.66 11.53
CA ASN A 462 -1.24 -6.73 12.31
C ASN A 462 -1.93 -6.28 13.59
N VAL A 463 -1.10 -5.96 14.58
CA VAL A 463 -1.55 -5.49 15.87
C VAL A 463 -1.59 -3.97 15.88
N TYR A 464 -2.81 -3.43 15.87
CA TYR A 464 -3.07 -1.99 15.76
C TYR A 464 -3.47 -1.33 17.09
N PHE A 465 -3.25 -2.00 18.22
CA PHE A 465 -3.64 -1.49 19.54
C PHE A 465 -2.48 -1.65 20.52
N SER A 466 -2.25 -0.63 21.34
CA SER A 466 -1.24 -0.68 22.40
C SER A 466 -1.60 -1.73 23.47
N GLU A 467 -0.58 -2.40 23.99
CA GLU A 467 -0.64 -3.44 25.00
C GLU A 467 -1.53 -4.66 24.62
N ALA A 468 -1.82 -4.83 23.33
CA ALA A 468 -2.68 -5.92 22.87
C ALA A 468 -2.03 -7.28 23.14
N THR A 469 -2.78 -8.15 23.84
CA THR A 469 -2.40 -9.55 24.11
C THR A 469 -3.11 -10.55 23.21
N SER A 470 -4.08 -10.08 22.42
CA SER A 470 -4.85 -10.88 21.47
C SER A 470 -5.41 -10.00 20.37
N LEU A 471 -5.52 -10.55 19.16
CA LEU A 471 -6.12 -9.89 18.00
C LEU A 471 -7.33 -10.69 17.52
N ARG A 472 -8.42 -10.00 17.17
CA ARG A 472 -9.53 -10.62 16.43
C ARG A 472 -9.25 -10.56 14.94
N VAL A 473 -9.20 -11.71 14.29
CA VAL A 473 -8.87 -11.86 12.88
C VAL A 473 -10.05 -12.49 12.16
N TYR A 474 -10.49 -11.86 11.07
CA TYR A 474 -11.44 -12.49 10.16
C TYR A 474 -10.65 -13.17 9.05
N LEU A 475 -10.90 -14.46 8.86
CA LEU A 475 -10.32 -15.24 7.78
C LEU A 475 -11.43 -15.48 6.75
N PRO A 476 -11.37 -14.88 5.55
CA PRO A 476 -12.44 -14.96 4.55
C PRO A 476 -12.49 -16.33 3.84
N GLY A 477 -13.51 -16.55 3.01
CA GLY A 477 -13.68 -17.77 2.20
C GLY A 477 -14.45 -18.87 2.95
N GLU A 478 -15.76 -18.99 2.71
CA GLU A 478 -16.53 -20.12 3.21
C GLU A 478 -16.05 -21.39 2.48
N ASN A 479 -15.74 -22.45 3.23
CA ASN A 479 -15.09 -23.69 2.73
C ASN A 479 -13.62 -23.55 2.32
N GLU A 480 -12.92 -22.51 2.79
CA GLU A 480 -11.46 -22.40 2.63
C GLU A 480 -10.74 -22.64 3.95
N PHE A 481 -9.43 -22.94 3.88
CA PHE A 481 -8.58 -23.04 5.06
C PHE A 481 -7.46 -22.00 5.04
N TRP A 482 -7.07 -21.57 6.23
CA TRP A 482 -5.99 -20.62 6.45
C TRP A 482 -4.96 -21.22 7.40
N TYR A 483 -3.71 -21.08 7.01
CA TYR A 483 -2.57 -21.75 7.61
C TYR A 483 -1.68 -20.72 8.29
N GLN A 484 -1.55 -20.79 9.61
CA GLN A 484 -0.72 -19.85 10.34
C GLN A 484 0.77 -20.16 10.12
N ALA A 485 1.45 -19.26 9.40
CA ALA A 485 2.83 -19.39 8.97
C ALA A 485 3.85 -18.83 9.98
N THR A 486 3.40 -18.03 10.96
CA THR A 486 4.24 -17.56 12.07
C THR A 486 3.73 -18.07 13.41
N GLY A 487 4.65 -18.36 14.35
CA GLY A 487 4.27 -18.79 15.69
C GLY A 487 3.80 -20.25 15.75
N PRO A 488 2.92 -20.63 16.70
CA PRO A 488 2.40 -21.98 16.78
C PRO A 488 1.58 -22.33 15.54
N SER A 489 1.91 -23.42 14.87
CA SER A 489 1.17 -23.94 13.73
C SER A 489 -0.31 -24.16 14.07
N GLY A 490 -1.21 -23.63 13.23
CA GLY A 490 -2.64 -23.83 13.34
C GLY A 490 -3.35 -23.68 11.99
N VAL A 491 -4.38 -24.52 11.78
CA VAL A 491 -5.30 -24.44 10.63
C VAL A 491 -6.61 -23.82 11.09
N PHE A 492 -7.14 -22.90 10.28
CA PHE A 492 -8.36 -22.17 10.57
C PHE A 492 -9.32 -22.26 9.39
N GLU A 493 -10.60 -22.54 9.65
CA GLU A 493 -11.66 -22.48 8.62
C GLU A 493 -11.94 -21.02 8.27
N GLY A 494 -12.06 -20.70 6.99
CA GLY A 494 -12.49 -19.39 6.51
C GLY A 494 -13.98 -19.13 6.76
N GLY A 495 -14.43 -17.89 6.58
CA GLY A 495 -15.77 -17.42 6.92
C GLY A 495 -15.97 -17.08 8.41
N HIS A 496 -14.91 -17.15 9.23
CA HIS A 496 -15.01 -17.04 10.68
C HIS A 496 -14.07 -16.01 11.30
N TRP A 497 -14.46 -15.55 12.51
CA TRP A 497 -13.63 -14.70 13.35
C TRP A 497 -12.88 -15.54 14.40
N TYR A 498 -11.56 -15.38 14.47
CA TYR A 498 -10.69 -16.02 15.45
C TYR A 498 -10.09 -15.01 16.40
N THR A 499 -9.77 -15.44 17.62
CA THR A 499 -8.99 -14.65 18.58
C THR A 499 -7.61 -15.25 18.73
N ILE A 500 -6.61 -14.57 18.20
CA ILE A 500 -5.23 -15.05 18.12
C ILE A 500 -4.41 -14.37 19.21
N PRO A 501 -3.73 -15.10 20.10
CA PRO A 501 -2.83 -14.51 21.08
C PRO A 501 -1.65 -13.79 20.38
N VAL A 502 -1.31 -12.59 20.84
CA VAL A 502 -0.20 -11.80 20.29
C VAL A 502 0.66 -11.17 21.39
N ASP A 503 1.93 -10.91 21.05
CA ASP A 503 2.86 -10.10 21.84
C ASP A 503 3.71 -9.22 20.91
N ILE A 504 4.55 -8.34 21.46
CA ILE A 504 5.31 -7.33 20.71
C ILE A 504 6.24 -7.92 19.62
N SER A 505 6.70 -9.16 19.81
CA SER A 505 7.60 -9.85 18.89
C SER A 505 6.88 -10.66 17.82
N PHE A 506 5.55 -10.74 17.90
CA PHE A 506 4.76 -11.66 17.12
C PHE A 506 3.68 -10.93 16.31
N THR A 507 3.70 -11.16 14.99
CA THR A 507 2.63 -10.79 14.07
C THR A 507 2.07 -12.07 13.43
N PRO A 508 0.78 -12.37 13.65
CA PRO A 508 0.12 -13.46 12.97
C PRO A 508 0.11 -13.25 11.45
N VAL A 509 0.60 -14.26 10.76
CA VAL A 509 0.76 -14.33 9.30
C VAL A 509 0.06 -15.60 8.87
N PHE A 510 -0.92 -15.49 7.99
CA PHE A 510 -1.68 -16.64 7.48
C PHE A 510 -1.51 -16.77 5.97
N TYR A 511 -1.25 -17.99 5.53
CA TYR A 511 -1.29 -18.37 4.11
C TYR A 511 -2.64 -19.01 3.80
N ARG A 512 -3.17 -18.74 2.61
CA ARG A 512 -4.46 -19.29 2.17
C ARG A 512 -4.26 -20.70 1.59
N SER A 513 -5.21 -21.60 1.79
CA SER A 513 -5.27 -22.88 1.07
C SER A 513 -5.31 -22.66 -0.46
N GLY A 514 -4.73 -23.57 -1.22
CA GLY A 514 -4.62 -23.47 -2.68
C GLY A 514 -3.50 -22.54 -3.17
N SER A 515 -2.59 -22.08 -2.30
CA SER A 515 -1.54 -21.11 -2.67
C SER A 515 -0.12 -21.63 -2.49
N ILE A 516 0.80 -21.19 -3.36
CA ILE A 516 2.24 -21.39 -3.19
C ILE A 516 2.92 -20.03 -2.95
N ILE A 517 3.66 -19.90 -1.84
CA ILE A 517 4.41 -18.68 -1.52
C ILE A 517 5.90 -18.90 -1.79
N ALA A 518 6.46 -18.19 -2.78
CA ALA A 518 7.89 -18.21 -3.06
C ALA A 518 8.62 -17.14 -2.23
N ARG A 519 9.65 -17.54 -1.48
CA ARG A 519 10.49 -16.61 -0.70
C ARG A 519 11.97 -16.90 -0.88
N LYS A 520 12.81 -15.89 -0.68
CA LYS A 520 14.26 -16.10 -0.52
C LYS A 520 14.54 -16.31 0.97
N PRO A 521 15.03 -17.49 1.40
CA PRO A 521 15.22 -17.79 2.82
C PRO A 521 16.46 -17.12 3.42
N ARG A 522 17.37 -16.63 2.56
CA ARG A 522 18.52 -15.83 2.95
C ARG A 522 18.18 -14.34 2.99
N VAL A 523 18.73 -13.65 3.98
CA VAL A 523 18.60 -12.19 4.14
C VAL A 523 19.96 -11.56 3.89
N GLY A 524 20.07 -10.74 2.84
CA GLY A 524 21.27 -9.94 2.52
C GLY A 524 21.22 -8.56 3.17
N ARG A 525 22.13 -7.66 2.79
CA ARG A 525 22.10 -6.25 3.23
C ARG A 525 21.15 -5.39 2.39
N THR A 526 20.96 -5.78 1.13
CA THR A 526 20.08 -5.15 0.14
C THR A 526 19.38 -6.23 -0.69
N THR A 527 18.40 -5.85 -1.49
CA THR A 527 17.80 -6.74 -2.48
C THR A 527 18.80 -7.22 -3.53
N ALA A 528 19.79 -6.39 -3.88
CA ALA A 528 20.85 -6.72 -4.83
C ALA A 528 21.71 -7.91 -4.36
N ASP A 529 22.03 -7.98 -3.06
CA ASP A 529 22.81 -9.08 -2.47
C ASP A 529 22.12 -10.45 -2.63
N ILE A 530 20.78 -10.48 -2.76
CA ILE A 530 19.98 -11.72 -2.80
C ILE A 530 19.24 -11.93 -4.12
N LYS A 531 19.35 -11.05 -5.11
CA LYS A 531 18.52 -11.09 -6.33
C LYS A 531 18.63 -12.42 -7.09
N ASP A 532 19.80 -13.05 -7.06
CA ASP A 532 20.09 -14.32 -7.72
C ASP A 532 19.98 -15.54 -6.78
N ASP A 533 19.61 -15.33 -5.51
CA ASP A 533 19.46 -16.43 -4.55
C ASP A 533 18.28 -17.36 -4.92
N PRO A 534 18.42 -18.70 -4.78
CA PRO A 534 17.31 -19.64 -4.86
C PRO A 534 16.19 -19.36 -3.87
N HIS A 535 15.02 -19.90 -4.23
CA HIS A 535 13.77 -19.71 -3.53
C HIS A 535 13.40 -20.95 -2.70
N GLU A 536 12.71 -20.71 -1.60
CA GLU A 536 11.95 -21.71 -0.84
C GLU A 536 10.47 -21.54 -1.17
N LEU A 537 9.81 -22.62 -1.58
CA LEU A 537 8.38 -22.62 -1.89
C LEU A 537 7.58 -23.12 -0.69
N HIS A 538 6.61 -22.35 -0.24
CA HIS A 538 5.62 -22.77 0.76
C HIS A 538 4.32 -23.16 0.06
N VAL A 539 4.11 -24.46 -0.12
CA VAL A 539 2.96 -25.04 -0.82
C VAL A 539 1.85 -25.29 0.20
N VAL A 540 0.75 -24.57 0.10
CA VAL A 540 -0.38 -24.64 1.03
C VAL A 540 -1.57 -25.24 0.30
N VAL A 541 -1.79 -26.55 0.47
CA VAL A 541 -2.80 -27.26 -0.32
C VAL A 541 -4.22 -26.98 0.15
N ASP A 542 -5.15 -26.98 -0.80
CA ASP A 542 -6.59 -27.02 -0.52
C ASP A 542 -7.09 -28.43 -0.20
N ASP A 543 -8.40 -28.58 -0.04
CA ASP A 543 -9.04 -29.84 0.32
C ASP A 543 -8.92 -30.91 -0.78
N ASP A 544 -8.71 -30.49 -2.03
CA ASP A 544 -8.47 -31.37 -3.17
C ASP A 544 -6.98 -31.69 -3.34
N GLY A 545 -6.11 -31.16 -2.47
CA GLY A 545 -4.66 -31.37 -2.54
C GLY A 545 -3.97 -30.50 -3.60
N PHE A 546 -4.62 -29.45 -4.09
CA PHE A 546 -4.08 -28.55 -5.10
C PHE A 546 -3.50 -27.27 -4.49
N ALA A 547 -2.49 -26.69 -5.14
CA ALA A 547 -2.04 -25.32 -4.87
C ALA A 547 -1.37 -24.71 -6.10
N GLU A 548 -1.46 -23.38 -6.25
CA GLU A 548 -0.79 -22.68 -7.36
C GLU A 548 -0.16 -21.34 -6.98
N THR A 549 0.75 -20.87 -7.82
CA THR A 549 1.28 -19.50 -7.80
C THR A 549 1.84 -19.08 -9.14
N ARG A 550 2.09 -17.79 -9.29
CA ARG A 550 2.74 -17.22 -10.48
C ARG A 550 4.07 -16.61 -10.08
N VAL A 551 5.09 -16.88 -10.88
CA VAL A 551 6.44 -16.36 -10.70
C VAL A 551 6.82 -15.52 -11.90
N TYR A 552 7.27 -14.30 -11.65
CA TYR A 552 7.76 -13.36 -12.64
C TYR A 552 9.20 -12.94 -12.32
N ILE A 553 10.10 -13.02 -13.30
CA ILE A 553 11.50 -12.61 -13.18
C ILE A 553 11.93 -11.94 -14.49
N ASP A 554 12.56 -10.78 -14.37
CA ASP A 554 13.23 -10.06 -15.45
C ASP A 554 14.64 -9.63 -14.98
N ASP A 555 15.24 -8.64 -15.65
CA ASP A 555 16.52 -8.07 -15.24
C ASP A 555 16.44 -7.12 -14.03
N PHE A 556 15.23 -6.86 -13.54
CA PHE A 556 14.89 -6.00 -12.42
C PHE A 556 15.20 -4.51 -12.57
N GLU A 557 15.58 -4.04 -13.75
CA GLU A 557 16.04 -2.65 -13.93
C GLU A 557 15.61 -2.00 -15.24
N SER A 558 15.61 -2.72 -16.37
CA SER A 558 15.46 -2.13 -17.70
C SER A 558 14.06 -2.31 -18.30
N PHE A 559 13.77 -1.67 -19.43
CA PHE A 559 12.52 -1.91 -20.16
C PHE A 559 12.57 -3.10 -21.14
N GLU A 560 13.61 -3.93 -21.10
CA GLU A 560 13.73 -5.14 -21.93
C GLU A 560 12.50 -6.08 -21.78
N TYR A 561 11.89 -6.12 -20.59
CA TYR A 561 10.65 -6.89 -20.38
C TYR A 561 9.48 -6.39 -21.24
N LEU A 562 9.40 -5.08 -21.47
CA LEU A 562 8.29 -4.45 -22.18
C LEU A 562 8.56 -4.41 -23.69
N ASN A 563 9.78 -4.02 -24.07
CA ASN A 563 10.16 -3.74 -25.45
C ASN A 563 10.59 -5.00 -26.21
N GLU A 564 11.20 -5.95 -25.52
CA GLU A 564 11.82 -7.15 -26.12
C GLU A 564 11.22 -8.45 -25.58
N LYS A 565 10.26 -8.35 -24.65
CA LYS A 565 9.65 -9.49 -23.95
C LYS A 565 10.68 -10.40 -23.26
N LYS A 566 11.75 -9.82 -22.72
CA LYS A 566 12.76 -10.58 -21.97
C LYS A 566 12.36 -10.75 -20.52
N TYR A 567 11.77 -11.88 -20.19
CA TYR A 567 11.39 -12.28 -18.83
C TYR A 567 11.01 -13.77 -18.77
N LEU A 568 11.04 -14.33 -17.56
CA LEU A 568 10.41 -15.59 -17.19
C LEU A 568 9.08 -15.30 -16.51
N TYR A 569 7.98 -15.82 -17.05
CA TYR A 569 6.65 -15.71 -16.42
C TYR A 569 5.90 -17.05 -16.50
N VAL A 570 5.77 -17.70 -15.35
CA VAL A 570 5.29 -19.09 -15.25
C VAL A 570 4.25 -19.26 -14.13
N ASN A 571 3.33 -20.19 -14.32
CA ASN A 571 2.49 -20.75 -13.27
C ASN A 571 3.24 -21.95 -12.67
N ILE A 572 3.20 -22.08 -11.36
CA ILE A 572 3.66 -23.26 -10.64
C ILE A 572 2.46 -23.85 -9.93
N GLU A 573 2.18 -25.11 -10.20
CA GLU A 573 1.08 -25.87 -9.63
C GLU A 573 1.63 -27.05 -8.83
N TRP A 574 0.92 -27.42 -7.78
CA TRP A 574 1.19 -28.59 -6.97
C TRP A 574 -0.04 -29.49 -6.94
N ASP A 575 0.19 -30.78 -7.11
CA ASP A 575 -0.81 -31.84 -6.97
C ASP A 575 -0.32 -32.83 -5.90
N ASP A 576 -1.06 -32.91 -4.80
CA ASP A 576 -0.71 -33.74 -3.66
C ASP A 576 -1.04 -35.23 -3.87
N GLU A 577 -1.95 -35.60 -4.77
CA GLU A 577 -2.19 -37.02 -5.08
C GLU A 577 -0.96 -37.63 -5.78
N THR A 578 -0.40 -36.87 -6.72
CA THR A 578 0.76 -37.28 -7.51
C THR A 578 2.09 -36.92 -6.86
N GLN A 579 2.08 -36.05 -5.84
CA GLN A 579 3.25 -35.44 -5.20
C GLN A 579 4.16 -34.74 -6.24
N MET A 580 3.55 -34.02 -7.17
CA MET A 580 4.25 -33.39 -8.29
C MET A 580 4.05 -31.88 -8.32
N GLY A 581 5.16 -31.17 -8.52
CA GLY A 581 5.16 -29.78 -8.95
C GLY A 581 5.21 -29.69 -10.48
N THR A 582 4.28 -28.95 -11.05
CA THR A 582 4.16 -28.66 -12.48
C THR A 582 4.47 -27.19 -12.71
N VAL A 583 5.24 -26.89 -13.76
CA VAL A 583 5.41 -25.51 -14.22
C VAL A 583 4.90 -25.37 -15.63
N THR A 584 4.06 -24.35 -15.83
CA THR A 584 3.47 -24.00 -17.12
C THR A 584 3.82 -22.56 -17.49
N PRO A 585 4.25 -22.30 -18.74
CA PRO A 585 4.44 -20.94 -19.22
C PRO A 585 3.13 -20.15 -19.21
N ILE A 586 3.13 -18.93 -18.67
CA ILE A 586 1.97 -18.04 -18.78
C ILE A 586 2.06 -17.22 -20.05
N ASP A 587 3.26 -16.74 -20.38
CA ASP A 587 3.55 -16.13 -21.67
C ASP A 587 4.60 -16.95 -22.41
N GLY A 588 4.10 -17.88 -23.21
CA GLY A 588 4.95 -18.74 -24.02
C GLY A 588 5.73 -18.01 -25.11
N ALA A 589 5.53 -16.70 -25.33
CA ALA A 589 6.22 -15.90 -26.35
C ALA A 589 7.40 -15.07 -25.83
N SER A 590 7.66 -15.05 -24.52
CA SER A 590 8.79 -14.32 -23.95
C SER A 590 10.14 -14.98 -24.29
N ASP A 591 11.21 -14.17 -24.30
CA ASP A 591 12.60 -14.66 -24.27
C ASP A 591 13.03 -14.78 -22.82
N SER A 592 13.22 -16.01 -22.35
CA SER A 592 13.60 -16.26 -20.97
C SER A 592 15.02 -16.82 -20.81
N SER A 593 15.78 -16.85 -21.90
CA SER A 593 17.06 -17.60 -22.01
C SER A 593 18.10 -17.19 -20.98
N LYS A 594 17.98 -15.98 -20.44
CA LYS A 594 18.88 -15.40 -19.42
C LYS A 594 18.36 -15.53 -17.98
N PHE A 595 17.13 -15.96 -17.77
CA PHE A 595 16.49 -15.98 -16.46
C PHE A 595 16.31 -17.41 -15.97
N THR A 596 16.52 -17.63 -14.68
CA THR A 596 16.35 -18.95 -14.05
C THR A 596 15.65 -18.77 -12.71
N PHE A 597 14.63 -19.58 -12.46
CA PHE A 597 14.01 -19.69 -11.14
C PHE A 597 14.56 -20.95 -10.46
N GLU A 598 15.52 -20.77 -9.55
CA GLU A 598 16.07 -21.87 -8.76
C GLU A 598 15.26 -22.05 -7.48
N ILE A 599 14.89 -23.29 -7.18
CA ILE A 599 14.18 -23.69 -5.97
C ILE A 599 15.16 -24.53 -5.14
N GLU A 600 15.45 -24.10 -3.91
CA GLU A 600 16.32 -24.85 -2.99
C GLU A 600 15.57 -25.72 -1.99
N SER A 601 14.30 -25.41 -1.71
CA SER A 601 13.46 -26.17 -0.78
C SER A 601 11.98 -25.95 -1.05
N VAL A 602 11.18 -26.94 -0.66
CA VAL A 602 9.72 -26.91 -0.75
C VAL A 602 9.18 -27.30 0.63
N ILE A 603 8.22 -26.55 1.14
CA ILE A 603 7.57 -26.77 2.43
C ILE A 603 6.09 -26.92 2.15
N ILE A 604 5.58 -28.13 2.30
CA ILE A 604 4.16 -28.43 2.08
C ILE A 604 3.40 -28.30 3.40
N TYR A 605 2.25 -27.65 3.36
CA TYR A 605 1.33 -27.51 4.48
C TYR A 605 0.07 -28.31 4.18
N ARG A 606 -0.19 -29.35 4.97
CA ARG A 606 -1.37 -30.24 4.87
C ARG A 606 -2.21 -30.21 6.13
N ASN A 607 -3.53 -30.10 5.99
CA ASN A 607 -4.43 -30.30 7.12
C ASN A 607 -4.52 -31.81 7.46
N ASN A 608 -4.12 -32.21 8.66
CA ASN A 608 -4.31 -33.59 9.15
C ASN A 608 -5.51 -33.69 10.13
N GLU A 609 -5.90 -34.90 10.52
CA GLU A 609 -7.01 -35.14 11.46
C GLU A 609 -6.89 -34.39 12.80
N GLN A 610 -5.68 -33.93 13.17
CA GLN A 610 -5.41 -33.15 14.38
C GLN A 610 -5.26 -31.63 14.14
N ARG A 611 -5.51 -31.15 12.91
CA ARG A 611 -5.27 -29.76 12.48
C ARG A 611 -3.83 -29.29 12.71
N GLN A 612 -2.86 -30.17 12.47
CA GLN A 612 -1.42 -29.90 12.51
C GLN A 612 -0.80 -30.15 11.13
N PHE A 613 0.31 -29.48 10.82
CA PHE A 613 0.99 -29.61 9.53
C PHE A 613 2.16 -30.60 9.60
N GLU A 614 2.37 -31.35 8.52
CA GLU A 614 3.53 -32.23 8.33
C GLU A 614 4.52 -31.60 7.35
N TYR A 615 5.80 -31.51 7.74
CA TYR A 615 6.89 -30.92 6.94
C TYR A 615 7.56 -32.01 6.09
N GLN A 616 7.82 -31.72 4.81
CA GLN A 616 8.52 -32.67 3.94
C GLN A 616 9.54 -32.00 3.00
N GLU A 617 10.79 -32.48 3.12
CA GLU A 617 11.98 -32.48 2.24
C GLU A 617 12.51 -31.20 1.54
N THR A 618 13.85 -31.06 1.58
CA THR A 618 14.62 -30.08 0.81
C THR A 618 14.89 -30.63 -0.60
N ILE A 619 14.35 -29.98 -1.63
CA ILE A 619 14.59 -30.33 -3.04
C ILE A 619 15.31 -29.16 -3.72
N ARG A 620 16.48 -29.43 -4.32
CA ARG A 620 17.14 -28.48 -5.22
C ARG A 620 16.75 -28.79 -6.65
N THR A 621 16.09 -27.86 -7.32
CA THR A 621 15.72 -27.99 -8.73
C THR A 621 15.72 -26.61 -9.41
N LYS A 622 15.79 -26.60 -10.74
CA LYS A 622 15.81 -25.38 -11.56
C LYS A 622 14.64 -25.40 -12.52
N VAL A 623 13.96 -24.27 -12.65
CA VAL A 623 13.07 -24.03 -13.79
C VAL A 623 13.96 -23.65 -14.97
N GLU A 624 13.98 -24.51 -15.98
CA GLU A 624 14.74 -24.29 -17.21
C GLU A 624 14.12 -23.14 -18.05
N PRO A 625 14.93 -22.41 -18.83
CA PRO A 625 14.41 -21.38 -19.73
C PRO A 625 13.42 -21.92 -20.76
N MET A 626 12.45 -21.09 -21.14
CA MET A 626 11.43 -21.34 -22.17
C MET A 626 12.02 -21.90 -23.47
N GLU A 627 13.16 -21.41 -23.93
CA GLU A 627 13.81 -21.86 -25.16
C GLU A 627 14.24 -23.31 -25.06
N THR A 628 14.74 -23.71 -23.88
CA THR A 628 15.06 -25.11 -23.56
C THR A 628 13.77 -25.93 -23.54
N LEU A 629 12.69 -25.43 -22.92
CA LEU A 629 11.39 -26.10 -22.90
C LEU A 629 10.80 -26.29 -24.32
N ARG A 630 10.84 -25.26 -25.16
CA ARG A 630 10.44 -25.31 -26.59
C ARG A 630 11.27 -26.34 -27.37
N SER A 631 12.58 -26.38 -27.15
CA SER A 631 13.47 -27.35 -27.83
C SER A 631 13.18 -28.81 -27.46
N MET A 632 12.54 -29.04 -26.30
CA MET A 632 12.06 -30.34 -25.85
C MET A 632 10.67 -30.70 -26.41
N GLY A 633 10.08 -29.84 -27.25
CA GLY A 633 8.75 -30.04 -27.85
C GLY A 633 7.59 -29.75 -26.90
N LEU A 634 7.82 -28.94 -25.86
CA LEU A 634 6.87 -28.66 -24.77
C LEU A 634 6.19 -27.30 -24.95
N ASP A 635 5.69 -27.01 -26.15
CA ASP A 635 4.98 -25.74 -26.43
C ASP A 635 3.61 -25.66 -25.73
N GLU A 636 3.11 -26.78 -25.15
CA GLU A 636 1.81 -26.83 -24.47
C GLU A 636 1.70 -27.93 -23.37
N LEU A 637 2.81 -28.40 -22.78
CA LEU A 637 2.76 -29.43 -21.74
C LEU A 637 3.58 -29.11 -20.49
N SER A 638 2.89 -29.27 -19.35
CA SER A 638 3.38 -29.27 -17.97
C SER A 638 4.73 -29.98 -17.80
N ILE A 639 5.76 -29.26 -17.36
CA ILE A 639 7.03 -29.88 -16.98
C ILE A 639 6.95 -30.32 -15.53
N LYS A 640 7.08 -31.63 -15.32
CA LYS A 640 7.25 -32.23 -13.99
C LYS A 640 8.64 -31.88 -13.46
N ILE A 641 8.74 -30.88 -12.59
CA ILE A 641 10.04 -30.37 -12.13
C ILE A 641 10.61 -31.19 -10.97
N PHE A 642 9.74 -31.77 -10.13
CA PHE A 642 10.18 -32.63 -9.05
C PHE A 642 9.08 -33.61 -8.63
N SER A 643 9.50 -34.82 -8.25
CA SER A 643 8.67 -35.78 -7.52
C SER A 643 9.29 -35.98 -6.14
N VAL A 644 8.51 -35.77 -5.09
CA VAL A 644 8.97 -36.03 -3.71
C VAL A 644 9.02 -37.55 -3.51
N GLN A 645 10.18 -38.12 -3.19
CA GLN A 645 10.22 -39.52 -2.74
C GLN A 645 9.70 -39.56 -1.29
N VAL A 646 8.57 -40.22 -1.06
CA VAL A 646 8.01 -40.38 0.29
C VAL A 646 8.90 -41.32 1.12
N ALA A 647 9.94 -40.77 1.74
CA ALA A 647 10.61 -41.42 2.85
C ALA A 647 9.83 -41.08 4.12
N THR A 648 9.14 -42.06 4.70
CA THR A 648 8.54 -41.94 6.04
C THR A 648 9.64 -41.78 7.09
N LYS A 649 10.15 -40.57 7.25
CA LYS A 649 10.96 -40.20 8.41
C LYS A 649 9.99 -39.86 9.52
N ARG A 650 9.79 -40.79 10.45
CA ARG A 650 9.23 -40.49 11.77
C ARG A 650 9.88 -39.21 12.28
N VAL A 651 9.05 -38.22 12.61
CA VAL A 651 9.44 -36.98 13.28
C VAL A 651 10.41 -37.33 14.40
N CYS A 652 11.69 -37.02 14.18
CA CYS A 652 12.65 -36.98 15.26
C CYS A 652 12.36 -35.66 15.96
N SER A 653 11.54 -35.72 17.01
CA SER A 653 11.39 -34.63 17.96
C SER A 653 12.78 -34.35 18.54
N ARG A 654 13.54 -33.46 17.90
CA ARG A 654 14.72 -32.81 18.50
C ARG A 654 14.30 -31.58 19.29
N THR A 655 13.11 -31.60 19.89
CA THR A 655 13.04 -31.18 21.27
C THR A 655 13.74 -32.26 22.08
N LYS A 656 14.92 -31.95 22.67
CA LYS A 656 15.22 -32.59 23.97
C LYS A 656 13.92 -32.44 24.76
N PRO A 657 13.37 -33.52 25.38
CA PRO A 657 12.24 -33.33 26.25
C PRO A 657 12.65 -32.22 27.21
N ILE A 658 12.00 -31.07 27.09
CA ILE A 658 12.04 -30.08 28.15
C ILE A 658 11.34 -30.86 29.26
N ASP A 659 12.12 -31.36 30.21
CA ASP A 659 11.58 -32.10 31.34
C ASP A 659 10.70 -31.10 32.08
N ASN A 660 9.40 -31.15 31.78
CA ASN A 660 8.38 -30.21 32.25
C ASN A 660 8.03 -30.47 33.73
N ARG A 661 8.97 -31.04 34.49
CA ARG A 661 8.83 -31.43 35.89
C ARG A 661 9.85 -30.66 36.71
N LEU A 662 9.47 -30.30 37.93
CA LEU A 662 10.44 -29.85 38.93
C LEU A 662 11.51 -30.93 39.08
N SER A 663 12.77 -30.54 39.31
CA SER A 663 13.84 -31.52 39.46
C SER A 663 13.50 -32.54 40.54
N ALA A 664 13.99 -33.78 40.42
CA ALA A 664 13.73 -34.84 41.40
C ALA A 664 14.06 -34.41 42.83
N ASN A 665 15.10 -33.57 43.01
CA ASN A 665 15.44 -32.95 44.28
C ASN A 665 14.36 -31.98 44.78
N THR A 666 13.84 -31.09 43.92
CA THR A 666 12.75 -30.19 44.29
C THR A 666 11.49 -30.98 44.69
N MET A 667 11.18 -32.07 43.98
CA MET A 667 10.04 -32.93 44.30
C MET A 667 10.21 -33.66 45.63
N ALA A 668 11.40 -34.22 45.89
CA ALA A 668 11.70 -34.89 47.16
C ALA A 668 11.57 -33.93 48.36
N LEU A 669 12.10 -32.71 48.25
CA LEU A 669 12.00 -31.70 49.31
C LEU A 669 10.55 -31.23 49.55
N LEU A 670 9.71 -31.20 48.51
CA LEU A 670 8.30 -30.86 48.65
C LEU A 670 7.51 -31.97 49.35
N GLU A 671 7.86 -33.23 49.11
CA GLU A 671 7.26 -34.38 49.78
C GLU A 671 7.74 -34.48 51.25
N GLU A 672 9.02 -34.23 51.52
CA GLU A 672 9.57 -34.08 52.88
C GLU A 672 8.83 -32.97 53.65
N ARG A 673 8.55 -31.84 52.99
CA ARG A 673 7.78 -30.75 53.61
C ARG A 673 6.32 -31.10 53.87
N ARG A 674 5.70 -31.99 53.09
CA ARG A 674 4.33 -32.48 53.32
C ARG A 674 4.26 -33.32 54.60
N GLN A 675 5.33 -34.04 54.92
CA GLN A 675 5.42 -34.94 56.06
C GLN A 675 6.00 -34.27 57.31
N ALA A 676 6.68 -33.13 57.17
CA ALA A 676 7.30 -32.41 58.30
C ALA A 676 6.28 -31.62 59.16
N ASP A 677 6.44 -31.70 60.49
CA ASP A 677 5.70 -30.88 61.44
C ASP A 677 6.03 -29.39 61.25
N ARG A 678 4.98 -28.58 61.08
CA ARG A 678 5.06 -27.14 60.83
C ARG A 678 5.64 -26.35 62.01
N HIS A 679 5.67 -26.96 63.20
CA HIS A 679 6.19 -26.36 64.43
C HIS A 679 7.61 -26.83 64.79
N ALA A 680 8.20 -27.76 64.03
CA ALA A 680 9.58 -28.20 64.25
C ALA A 680 10.60 -27.12 63.83
N ASP A 681 11.69 -26.98 64.60
CA ASP A 681 12.73 -25.97 64.38
C ASP A 681 13.37 -26.03 62.97
N GLY A 682 13.38 -27.22 62.34
CA GLY A 682 13.89 -27.44 60.98
C GLY A 682 12.97 -26.95 59.86
N TYR A 683 11.67 -26.71 60.11
CA TYR A 683 10.69 -26.43 59.06
C TYR A 683 10.96 -25.11 58.30
N LYS A 684 11.50 -24.11 58.99
CA LYS A 684 11.92 -22.84 58.37
C LYS A 684 13.14 -23.01 57.47
N ALA A 685 14.10 -23.85 57.86
CA ALA A 685 15.29 -24.14 57.07
C ALA A 685 14.92 -24.92 55.80
N LEU A 686 14.08 -25.95 55.92
CA LEU A 686 13.55 -26.73 54.79
C LEU A 686 12.85 -25.84 53.74
N ASN A 687 11.99 -24.91 54.18
CA ASN A 687 11.34 -23.94 53.30
C ASN A 687 12.31 -22.99 52.59
N LYS A 688 13.44 -22.65 53.22
CA LYS A 688 14.46 -21.80 52.61
C LYS A 688 15.21 -22.57 51.51
N THR A 689 15.49 -23.84 51.72
CA THR A 689 16.11 -24.75 50.74
C THR A 689 15.22 -24.98 49.53
N ILE A 690 13.93 -25.30 49.73
CA ILE A 690 12.95 -25.47 48.65
C ILE A 690 12.85 -24.23 47.75
N ARG A 691 12.84 -23.02 48.34
CA ARG A 691 12.81 -21.77 47.57
C ARG A 691 14.06 -21.54 46.74
N LYS A 692 15.21 -22.03 47.18
CA LYS A 692 16.48 -21.90 46.46
C LYS A 692 16.47 -22.79 45.23
N GLU A 693 16.01 -24.03 45.35
CA GLU A 693 15.94 -24.97 44.23
C GLU A 693 14.85 -24.62 43.21
N ILE A 694 13.67 -24.16 43.63
CA ILE A 694 12.65 -23.68 42.70
C ILE A 694 13.16 -22.49 41.84
N ARG A 695 14.02 -21.62 42.41
CA ARG A 695 14.66 -20.52 41.65
C ARG A 695 15.76 -20.99 40.70
N LYS A 696 16.29 -22.19 40.91
CA LYS A 696 17.24 -22.83 39.99
C LYS A 696 16.47 -23.46 38.83
N ASP A 697 15.38 -24.16 39.13
CA ASP A 697 14.48 -24.74 38.12
C ASP A 697 13.86 -23.65 37.22
N LEU A 698 13.43 -22.52 37.80
CA LEU A 698 12.90 -21.34 37.08
C LEU A 698 13.91 -20.64 36.17
N ARG A 699 15.22 -20.79 36.42
CA ARG A 699 16.26 -20.19 35.56
C ARG A 699 16.58 -21.06 34.34
N ASN A 700 16.21 -22.34 34.38
CA ASN A 700 16.59 -23.32 33.39
C ASN A 700 15.43 -23.73 32.45
N HIS A 701 14.17 -23.33 32.72
CA HIS A 701 12.98 -23.77 31.96
C HIS A 701 11.95 -22.63 31.71
N ASN A 702 11.12 -22.79 30.66
CA ASN A 702 10.17 -21.79 30.16
C ASN A 702 9.13 -21.35 31.23
N THR A 703 8.94 -20.03 31.39
CA THR A 703 8.47 -19.41 32.64
C THR A 703 6.97 -19.53 32.90
N GLN A 704 6.15 -19.69 31.87
CA GLN A 704 4.68 -19.62 31.99
C GLN A 704 4.05 -20.83 32.70
N LEU A 705 4.63 -22.04 32.62
CA LEU A 705 4.01 -23.24 33.19
C LEU A 705 4.46 -23.57 34.63
N VAL A 706 5.69 -23.19 35.03
CA VAL A 706 6.12 -23.26 36.46
C VAL A 706 5.23 -22.37 37.34
N HIS A 707 4.78 -21.23 36.79
CA HIS A 707 3.79 -20.37 37.43
C HIS A 707 2.42 -21.05 37.60
N ARG A 708 2.05 -21.98 36.70
CA ARG A 708 0.80 -22.76 36.76
C ARG A 708 0.88 -23.87 37.82
N THR A 709 1.98 -24.61 37.91
CA THR A 709 2.23 -25.62 38.98
C THR A 709 2.32 -25.01 40.38
N ILE A 710 2.84 -23.77 40.51
CA ILE A 710 2.80 -23.00 41.77
C ILE A 710 1.37 -22.55 42.11
N ALA A 711 0.53 -22.29 41.10
CA ALA A 711 -0.85 -21.84 41.29
C ALA A 711 -1.79 -22.96 41.73
N GLU A 712 -1.54 -24.20 41.30
CA GLU A 712 -2.34 -25.39 41.63
C GLU A 712 -2.05 -25.95 43.04
N ASN A 713 -0.95 -25.55 43.67
CA ASN A 713 -0.61 -25.96 45.03
C ASN A 713 -1.13 -24.96 46.08
N THR A 714 -2.29 -25.25 46.67
CA THR A 714 -3.05 -24.42 47.64
C THR A 714 -2.22 -23.94 48.84
N SER A 715 -1.16 -24.66 49.20
CA SER A 715 -0.23 -24.36 50.31
C SER A 715 0.73 -23.18 50.06
N MET A 716 0.78 -22.62 48.84
CA MET A 716 1.85 -21.69 48.40
C MET A 716 1.36 -20.29 48.00
N ARG A 717 0.07 -19.98 48.16
CA ARG A 717 -0.53 -18.66 47.92
C ARG A 717 0.18 -17.50 48.66
N VAL A 718 0.79 -17.77 49.81
CA VAL A 718 1.50 -16.78 50.65
C VAL A 718 2.79 -16.24 50.01
N LEU A 719 3.38 -16.95 49.05
CA LEU A 719 4.58 -16.47 48.32
C LEU A 719 4.22 -15.46 47.22
N ARG A 720 3.05 -15.56 46.61
CA ARG A 720 2.55 -14.63 45.58
C ARG A 720 2.28 -13.23 46.17
N SER A 721 1.68 -13.16 47.36
CA SER A 721 1.37 -11.90 48.03
C SER A 721 2.61 -11.14 48.52
N ARG A 722 3.70 -11.85 48.88
CA ARG A 722 4.97 -11.22 49.29
C ARG A 722 5.84 -10.75 48.12
N MET A 723 5.75 -11.38 46.94
CA MET A 723 6.45 -10.90 45.74
C MET A 723 5.74 -9.71 45.10
N ALA A 724 4.40 -9.66 45.14
CA ALA A 724 3.63 -8.50 44.68
C ALA A 724 3.91 -7.23 45.50
N ARG A 725 4.03 -7.34 46.84
CA ARG A 725 4.33 -6.20 47.73
C ARG A 725 5.72 -5.57 47.54
N ARG A 726 6.72 -6.33 47.06
CA ARG A 726 8.06 -5.78 46.79
C ARG A 726 8.13 -4.95 45.50
N LYS A 727 7.25 -5.17 44.53
CA LYS A 727 7.13 -4.33 43.33
C LYS A 727 6.42 -3.00 43.61
N THR A 728 5.51 -2.95 44.58
CA THR A 728 4.76 -1.73 44.93
C THR A 728 5.54 -0.76 45.81
N GLN A 729 6.56 -1.21 46.55
CA GLN A 729 7.31 -0.36 47.49
C GLN A 729 8.50 0.40 46.86
N LYS A 730 8.82 0.14 45.59
CA LYS A 730 9.86 0.88 44.82
C LYS A 730 9.29 1.98 43.90
N LYS A 731 7.98 2.19 43.86
CA LYS A 731 7.29 3.18 43.01
C LYS A 731 6.74 4.41 43.76
N ARG A 732 7.16 4.66 45.00
CA ARG A 732 6.77 5.85 45.79
C ARG A 732 7.97 6.76 46.04
N THR A 733 8.49 7.38 44.99
CA THR A 733 9.20 8.68 45.07
C THR A 733 9.29 9.23 43.65
N LYS A 734 8.75 10.45 43.46
CA LYS A 734 8.63 11.27 42.24
C LYS A 734 7.38 11.02 41.38
N ALA A 735 6.32 11.78 41.66
CA ALA A 735 5.39 12.27 40.65
C ALA A 735 6.02 13.48 39.92
N PRO A 736 5.71 13.67 38.64
CA PRO A 736 5.03 14.91 38.26
C PRO A 736 3.93 14.75 37.19
N GLY A 737 2.92 15.61 37.30
CA GLY A 737 2.04 16.05 36.21
C GLY A 737 0.85 15.15 35.86
N GLU A 738 -0.29 15.29 36.55
CA GLU A 738 -1.59 14.84 36.03
C GLU A 738 -1.98 15.76 34.87
N ASP A 739 -2.19 15.13 33.70
CA ASP A 739 -2.63 15.80 32.47
C ASP A 739 -4.04 16.37 32.65
N LYS A 740 -4.17 17.70 32.52
CA LYS A 740 -5.46 18.40 32.64
C LYS A 740 -6.48 17.96 31.58
N VAL A 741 -6.02 17.36 30.48
CA VAL A 741 -6.86 16.88 29.36
C VAL A 741 -7.68 15.66 29.76
N THR A 742 -7.08 14.72 30.51
CA THR A 742 -7.73 13.44 30.86
C THR A 742 -8.89 13.63 31.86
N THR A 743 -8.81 14.65 32.71
CA THR A 743 -9.85 14.95 33.71
C THR A 743 -11.07 15.63 33.09
N GLU A 744 -10.90 16.39 32.00
CA GLU A 744 -12.02 16.98 31.24
C GLU A 744 -12.68 15.97 30.30
N MET A 745 -11.91 15.08 29.66
CA MET A 745 -12.47 13.98 28.85
C MET A 745 -13.40 13.07 29.65
N LEU A 746 -13.10 12.86 30.94
CA LEU A 746 -13.97 12.10 31.85
C LEU A 746 -15.28 12.83 32.18
N LYS A 747 -15.32 14.16 32.12
CA LYS A 747 -16.55 14.95 32.30
C LYS A 747 -17.42 15.00 31.03
N MET A 748 -16.84 14.72 29.85
CA MET A 748 -17.54 14.76 28.55
C MET A 748 -18.21 13.43 28.16
N ARG A 749 -18.20 12.42 29.04
CA ARG A 749 -18.94 11.15 28.83
C ARG A 749 -20.44 11.40 28.78
N GLY A 750 -21.01 11.44 27.57
CA GLY A 750 -22.45 11.52 27.33
C GLY A 750 -22.91 12.69 26.46
N GLU A 751 -22.01 13.59 26.04
CA GLU A 751 -22.34 14.69 25.12
C GLU A 751 -22.25 14.23 23.64
N PRO A 752 -23.07 14.79 22.72
CA PRO A 752 -22.99 14.51 21.28
C PRO A 752 -21.61 14.83 20.69
N LEU A 753 -21.11 13.93 19.84
CA LEU A 753 -19.74 13.92 19.30
C LEU A 753 -19.34 15.25 18.65
N GLU A 754 -20.26 15.91 17.93
CA GLU A 754 -20.03 17.21 17.28
C GLU A 754 -19.68 18.32 18.27
N LYS A 755 -20.31 18.33 19.44
CA LYS A 755 -20.09 19.37 20.46
C LYS A 755 -18.76 19.16 21.19
N ALA A 756 -18.36 17.91 21.38
CA ALA A 756 -17.04 17.56 21.91
C ALA A 756 -15.92 17.92 20.92
N LEU A 757 -16.13 17.69 19.62
CA LEU A 757 -15.19 18.07 18.56
C LEU A 757 -15.07 19.59 18.43
N LEU A 758 -16.17 20.35 18.50
CA LEU A 758 -16.12 21.82 18.41
C LEU A 758 -15.36 22.47 19.57
N ILE A 759 -15.45 21.89 20.78
CA ILE A 759 -14.73 22.37 21.97
C ILE A 759 -13.23 22.02 21.89
N LEU A 760 -12.88 20.89 21.27
CA LEU A 760 -11.49 20.49 21.02
C LEU A 760 -10.85 21.31 19.89
N LEU A 761 -11.58 21.56 18.79
CA LEU A 761 -11.13 22.37 17.65
C LEU A 761 -10.87 23.83 18.04
N ASN A 762 -11.75 24.45 18.83
CA ASN A 762 -11.60 25.84 19.30
C ASN A 762 -10.46 26.06 20.32
N LYS A 763 -9.76 25.01 20.76
CA LYS A 763 -8.59 25.11 21.64
C LYS A 763 -7.28 24.66 20.99
N CYS A 764 -7.35 24.02 19.82
CA CYS A 764 -6.19 23.63 19.02
C CYS A 764 -5.84 24.68 17.95
N LEU A 765 -6.79 25.54 17.55
CA LEU A 765 -6.54 26.86 16.96
C LEU A 765 -6.17 27.84 18.07
#